data_AF-A0A553V099-F1
#
_entry.id   AF-A0A553V099-F1
#
_cell.length_a   1.000
_cell.length_b   1.000
_cell.length_c   1.000
_cell.angle_alpha   90.00
_cell.angle_beta   90.00
_cell.angle_gamma   90.00
#
_symmetry.space_group_name_H-M   'P 1'
#
loop_
_entity.id
_entity.type
_entity.pdbx_description
1 polymer ?
#
loop_
_entity_poly.entity_id
_entity_poly.type
_entity_poly.pdbx_seq_one_letter_code
_entity_poly.pdbx_strand_id
1 'polypeptide(L)'
;MKSKTREEGAALIVVVLLAVLMLAALLVVSANLSLSARRTTGEQKAILPAQYSAESGIAYAKSLLDASQRIMITSTLPVGTTYGTLKSWIASLCQNGASVPVTGFVKANASDTIIPGTSVSVPQSAKVCDVPQFSISQANFFAQLISNTGAAALAYTQAGIPAASTADRQAFFDKVFSANRATLVNGAQVQAGLRPVTLLQTDEYAYALYFRVAGVDSLGKSSDSNRRITVRGNETVHAFTFKFVVPGVPPTNPNFTSFGQFVNQWGSHDGYYGYGNDFSGPFHTNSIPSFRGVYGTAGVKNGSSISIDGALTSSGYSTITTNIDAQGNRIDTPSGNRVNGLVNDVINGNDSYIMANEMGSGGSQGAYNLFGATKISNKVDKSIYIQIASGNGNPNPKFDADFINMPINSRNQRDLASTAGVLVSDPQKITLSASGGVPASYQSIEIVPTVGSLTSPIRLRYGQDKKMFIETYPNSNVFVNAIKSSATSTGWIAAGTGVQPDVFNGMIYADGDIGSLSGPTRLSAAATTANGGAAIAKFAGITVVSQGSTTLTGDVKYETRCPSIRACTSKTNGQYDIKNIFGLYSSTGDVRLAYNPTTLNQNTAPGASANAPKNLEIDGFVMAGRGHIIPYNASASNPYDFGSSGNGRDKGTLTVRGGAIKDEDAIVKSGSRGWSENYYFDARGTDYSPPGFPTTSVGVPGVDPTNSTLVADWQPALGKTNPDGTQSTDVDFTLMNEFRQEKAQ
;
A
#
# COMPACT_ATOMS: atom_id res chain seq x y z
N MET A 1 -90.07 68.48 41.58
CA MET A 1 -89.93 67.27 40.73
C MET A 1 -89.93 67.66 39.25
N LYS A 2 -88.77 67.88 38.61
CA LYS A 2 -88.60 67.99 37.13
C LYS A 2 -87.13 68.19 36.71
N SER A 3 -86.22 67.31 37.13
CA SER A 3 -84.84 67.32 36.57
C SER A 3 -84.28 65.93 36.22
N LYS A 4 -84.99 64.84 36.50
CA LYS A 4 -84.46 63.47 36.33
C LYS A 4 -84.56 62.89 34.91
N THR A 5 -85.25 63.54 33.97
CA THR A 5 -85.49 63.00 32.61
C THR A 5 -84.54 63.55 31.53
N ARG A 6 -83.60 64.46 31.87
CA ARG A 6 -82.58 64.94 30.92
C ARG A 6 -81.27 64.17 30.96
N GLU A 7 -80.99 63.45 32.04
CA GLU A 7 -79.75 62.66 32.20
C GLU A 7 -79.83 61.31 31.45
N GLU A 8 -81.02 60.70 31.33
CA GLU A 8 -81.20 59.42 30.63
C GLU A 8 -81.02 59.54 29.10
N GLY A 9 -81.42 60.66 28.49
CA GLY A 9 -81.23 60.90 27.05
C GLY A 9 -79.78 61.19 26.66
N ALA A 10 -79.03 61.89 27.53
CA ALA A 10 -77.60 62.15 27.33
C ALA A 10 -76.77 60.86 27.45
N ALA A 11 -77.11 59.99 28.41
CA ALA A 11 -76.46 58.69 28.56
C ALA A 11 -76.63 57.81 27.31
N LEU A 12 -77.83 57.79 26.70
CA LEU A 12 -78.07 57.00 25.48
C LEU A 12 -77.27 57.51 24.29
N ILE A 13 -77.16 58.84 24.11
CA ILE A 13 -76.34 59.44 23.04
C ILE A 13 -74.85 59.11 23.25
N VAL A 14 -74.34 59.19 24.49
CA VAL A 14 -72.94 58.88 24.80
C VAL A 14 -72.64 57.40 24.57
N VAL A 15 -73.54 56.49 24.96
CA VAL A 15 -73.36 55.04 24.73
C VAL A 15 -73.37 54.71 23.24
N VAL A 16 -74.26 55.32 22.45
CA VAL A 16 -74.30 55.13 20.99
C VAL A 16 -73.05 55.70 20.31
N LEU A 17 -72.59 56.89 20.72
CA LEU A 17 -71.34 57.48 20.21
C LEU A 17 -70.14 56.61 20.54
N LEU A 18 -70.06 56.10 21.77
CA LEU A 18 -68.98 55.21 22.20
C LEU A 18 -69.01 53.89 21.42
N ALA A 19 -70.19 53.31 21.19
CA ALA A 19 -70.35 52.10 20.39
C ALA A 19 -69.93 52.30 18.92
N VAL A 20 -70.30 53.42 18.30
CA VAL A 20 -69.89 53.75 16.92
C VAL A 20 -68.38 53.98 16.84
N LEU A 21 -67.78 54.63 17.85
CA LEU A 21 -66.34 54.87 17.91
C LEU A 21 -65.56 53.57 18.11
N MET A 22 -66.09 52.64 18.93
CA MET A 22 -65.52 51.30 19.08
C MET A 22 -65.61 50.49 17.80
N LEU A 23 -66.74 50.56 17.06
CA LEU A 23 -66.92 49.90 15.78
C LEU A 23 -65.94 50.44 14.71
N ALA A 24 -65.74 51.76 14.68
CA ALA A 24 -64.77 52.39 13.78
C ALA A 24 -63.32 51.98 14.12
N ALA A 25 -62.97 51.90 15.40
CA ALA A 25 -61.66 51.42 15.83
C ALA A 25 -61.43 49.95 15.44
N LEU A 26 -62.43 49.08 15.60
CA LEU A 26 -62.35 47.68 15.15
C LEU A 26 -62.19 47.56 13.63
N LEU A 27 -62.87 48.39 12.84
CA LEU A 27 -62.72 48.43 11.38
C LEU A 27 -61.29 48.83 10.98
N VAL A 28 -60.71 49.86 11.62
CA VAL A 28 -59.33 50.29 11.36
C VAL A 28 -58.32 49.20 11.71
N VAL A 29 -58.50 48.53 12.86
CA VAL A 29 -57.63 47.40 13.26
C VAL A 29 -57.75 46.24 12.27
N SER A 30 -58.97 45.89 11.83
CA SER A 30 -59.18 44.82 10.85
C SER A 30 -58.59 45.13 9.47
N ALA A 31 -58.68 46.39 9.02
CA ALA A 31 -58.07 46.83 7.76
C ALA A 31 -56.55 46.80 7.82
N ASN A 32 -55.95 47.23 8.93
CA ASN A 32 -54.51 47.18 9.15
C ASN A 32 -53.99 45.73 9.23
N LEU A 33 -54.71 44.83 9.91
CA LEU A 33 -54.39 43.40 9.96
C LEU A 33 -54.48 42.76 8.57
N SER A 34 -55.51 43.09 7.78
CA SER A 34 -55.64 42.57 6.41
C SER A 34 -54.55 43.10 5.46
N LEU A 35 -54.12 44.35 5.62
CA LEU A 35 -53.04 44.92 4.81
C LEU A 35 -51.68 44.32 5.18
N SER A 36 -51.45 44.10 6.48
CA SER A 36 -50.24 43.43 7.00
C SER A 36 -50.16 41.97 6.54
N ALA A 37 -51.29 41.24 6.55
CA ALA A 37 -51.36 39.87 6.03
C ALA A 37 -51.11 39.78 4.51
N ARG A 38 -51.52 40.80 3.73
CA ARG A 38 -51.25 40.86 2.28
C ARG A 38 -49.80 41.23 1.95
N ARG A 39 -49.16 42.11 2.73
CA ARG A 39 -47.74 42.43 2.58
C ARG A 39 -46.86 41.22 2.89
N THR A 40 -47.14 40.52 3.99
CA THR A 40 -46.39 39.31 4.38
C THR A 40 -46.55 38.17 3.37
N THR A 41 -47.74 37.94 2.82
CA THR A 41 -47.94 36.90 1.79
C THR A 41 -47.29 37.24 0.44
N GLY A 42 -47.30 38.52 0.03
CA GLY A 42 -46.59 38.98 -1.16
C GLY A 42 -45.07 38.84 -1.05
N GLU A 43 -44.51 39.27 0.09
CA GLU A 43 -43.07 39.12 0.38
C GLU A 43 -42.66 37.64 0.48
N GLN A 44 -43.46 36.81 1.15
CA GLN A 44 -43.23 35.35 1.21
C GLN A 44 -43.26 34.71 -0.18
N LYS A 45 -44.18 35.13 -1.06
CA LYS A 45 -44.26 34.63 -2.44
C LYS A 45 -43.04 35.00 -3.27
N ALA A 46 -42.41 36.16 -3.04
CA ALA A 46 -41.18 36.54 -3.73
C ALA A 46 -39.94 35.80 -3.18
N ILE A 47 -39.87 35.62 -1.86
CA ILE A 47 -38.76 34.97 -1.16
C ILE A 47 -38.66 33.48 -1.50
N LEU A 48 -39.78 32.74 -1.59
CA LEU A 48 -39.76 31.29 -1.84
C LEU A 48 -39.06 30.91 -3.16
N PRO A 49 -39.34 31.52 -4.32
CA PRO A 49 -38.59 31.30 -5.56
C PRO A 49 -37.10 31.61 -5.44
N ALA A 50 -36.74 32.71 -4.75
CA ALA A 50 -35.34 33.07 -4.54
C ALA A 50 -34.63 32.02 -3.65
N GLN A 51 -35.32 31.50 -2.63
CA GLN A 51 -34.81 30.42 -1.79
C GLN A 51 -34.66 29.11 -2.56
N TYR A 52 -35.68 28.64 -3.29
CA TYR A 52 -35.58 27.41 -4.09
C TYR A 52 -34.49 27.51 -5.16
N SER A 53 -34.33 28.69 -5.75
CA SER A 53 -33.22 28.95 -6.68
C SER A 53 -31.88 28.79 -5.96
N ALA A 54 -31.68 29.43 -4.79
CA ALA A 54 -30.46 29.27 -4.01
C ALA A 54 -30.19 27.82 -3.57
N GLU A 55 -31.21 27.09 -3.10
CA GLU A 55 -31.10 25.67 -2.71
C GLU A 55 -30.72 24.79 -3.91
N SER A 56 -31.32 25.04 -5.08
CA SER A 56 -30.97 24.33 -6.32
C SER A 56 -29.52 24.58 -6.72
N GLY A 57 -29.00 25.79 -6.43
CA GLY A 57 -27.62 26.13 -6.66
C GLY A 57 -26.65 25.38 -5.74
N ILE A 58 -27.00 25.18 -4.47
CA ILE A 58 -26.21 24.34 -3.57
C ILE A 58 -26.26 22.87 -3.97
N ALA A 59 -27.43 22.36 -4.38
CA ALA A 59 -27.55 20.99 -4.89
C ALA A 59 -26.68 20.77 -6.14
N TYR A 60 -26.63 21.77 -7.03
CA TYR A 60 -25.74 21.79 -8.18
C TYR A 60 -24.25 21.77 -7.76
N ALA A 61 -23.86 22.60 -6.78
CA ALA A 61 -22.49 22.63 -6.26
C ALA A 61 -22.05 21.28 -5.70
N LYS A 62 -22.92 20.62 -4.91
CA LYS A 62 -22.68 19.27 -4.40
C LYS A 62 -22.47 18.26 -5.52
N SER A 63 -23.38 18.24 -6.51
CA SER A 63 -23.27 17.34 -7.65
C SER A 63 -21.97 17.54 -8.45
N LEU A 64 -21.51 18.79 -8.58
CA LEU A 64 -20.26 19.11 -9.26
C LEU A 64 -19.04 18.56 -8.49
N LEU A 65 -19.02 18.70 -7.16
CA LEU A 65 -17.95 18.18 -6.31
C LEU A 65 -17.93 16.64 -6.29
N ASP A 66 -19.10 16.00 -6.16
CA ASP A 66 -19.25 14.54 -6.20
C ASP A 66 -18.77 13.95 -7.53
N ALA A 67 -19.13 14.60 -8.65
CA ALA A 67 -18.67 14.21 -9.99
C ALA A 67 -17.14 14.35 -10.11
N SER A 68 -16.59 15.46 -9.64
CA SER A 68 -15.14 15.73 -9.67
C SER A 68 -14.37 14.66 -8.88
N GLN A 69 -14.84 14.34 -7.69
CA GLN A 69 -14.26 13.29 -6.84
C GLN A 69 -14.32 11.93 -7.52
N ARG A 70 -15.49 11.53 -8.05
CA ARG A 70 -15.66 10.23 -8.71
C ARG A 70 -14.74 10.08 -9.91
N ILE A 71 -14.65 11.13 -10.74
CA ILE A 71 -13.74 11.15 -11.90
C ILE A 71 -12.32 10.98 -11.40
N MET A 72 -11.83 11.83 -10.48
CA MET A 72 -10.46 11.74 -9.98
C MET A 72 -10.15 10.37 -9.36
N ILE A 73 -11.00 9.80 -8.48
CA ILE A 73 -10.76 8.48 -7.86
C ILE A 73 -10.66 7.34 -8.88
N THR A 74 -11.41 7.40 -9.98
CA THR A 74 -11.45 6.32 -10.98
C THR A 74 -10.43 6.51 -12.11
N SER A 75 -9.66 7.59 -12.08
CA SER A 75 -8.77 8.02 -13.16
C SER A 75 -7.42 7.34 -13.14
N THR A 76 -7.06 6.59 -14.19
CA THR A 76 -5.66 6.18 -14.39
C THR A 76 -4.92 7.18 -15.27
N LEU A 77 -3.59 7.18 -15.20
CA LEU A 77 -2.75 7.92 -16.15
C LEU A 77 -2.93 7.33 -17.57
N PRO A 78 -2.97 8.14 -18.63
CA PRO A 78 -3.04 7.66 -20.01
C PRO A 78 -1.90 6.67 -20.30
N VAL A 79 -2.22 5.63 -21.06
CA VAL A 79 -1.23 4.64 -21.52
C VAL A 79 -0.13 5.35 -22.31
N GLY A 80 1.14 5.05 -22.00
CA GLY A 80 2.30 5.67 -22.65
C GLY A 80 2.78 6.96 -21.99
N THR A 81 2.15 7.43 -20.90
CA THR A 81 2.67 8.54 -20.10
C THR A 81 4.03 8.16 -19.50
N THR A 82 5.11 8.81 -19.96
CA THR A 82 6.46 8.59 -19.42
C THR A 82 6.68 9.40 -18.14
N TYR A 83 7.67 9.02 -17.31
CA TYR A 83 8.08 9.83 -16.16
C TYR A 83 8.51 11.25 -16.56
N GLY A 84 9.23 11.40 -17.67
CA GLY A 84 9.63 12.71 -18.17
C GLY A 84 8.43 13.60 -18.49
N THR A 85 7.39 13.03 -19.11
CA THR A 85 6.12 13.70 -19.40
C THR A 85 5.38 14.07 -18.11
N LEU A 86 5.26 13.14 -17.16
CA LEU A 86 4.60 13.43 -15.89
C LEU A 86 5.34 14.51 -15.10
N LYS A 87 6.67 14.44 -15.04
CA LYS A 87 7.51 15.42 -14.35
C LYS A 87 7.38 16.81 -14.97
N SER A 88 7.29 16.92 -16.29
CA SER A 88 7.08 18.21 -16.96
C SER A 88 5.68 18.77 -16.69
N TRP A 89 4.66 17.91 -16.68
CA TRP A 89 3.29 18.27 -16.29
C TRP A 89 3.18 18.72 -14.83
N ILE A 90 3.89 18.07 -13.91
CA ILE A 90 3.97 18.47 -12.51
C ILE A 90 4.71 19.78 -12.35
N ALA A 91 5.83 19.94 -13.05
CA ALA A 91 6.59 21.17 -13.03
C ALA A 91 5.74 22.36 -13.49
N SER A 92 4.84 22.17 -14.46
CA SER A 92 3.92 23.23 -14.89
C SER A 92 2.82 23.57 -13.88
N LEU A 93 2.40 22.63 -13.03
CA LEU A 93 1.53 22.94 -11.87
C LEU A 93 2.25 23.81 -10.84
N CYS A 94 3.53 23.53 -10.60
CA CYS A 94 4.36 24.25 -9.64
C CYS A 94 4.87 25.61 -10.13
N GLN A 95 4.86 25.85 -11.44
CA GLN A 95 5.38 27.07 -12.04
C GLN A 95 4.29 28.14 -12.17
N ASN A 96 4.50 29.21 -11.42
CA ASN A 96 3.54 30.27 -11.16
C ASN A 96 3.47 31.31 -12.29
N GLY A 97 3.42 30.90 -13.57
CA GLY A 97 3.49 31.82 -14.72
C GLY A 97 4.74 32.72 -14.77
N ALA A 98 5.69 32.52 -13.84
CA ALA A 98 6.92 33.26 -13.75
C ALA A 98 7.93 32.62 -14.70
N SER A 99 8.56 33.44 -15.54
CA SER A 99 9.64 33.09 -16.47
C SER A 99 10.95 32.70 -15.78
N VAL A 100 10.93 32.51 -14.45
CA VAL A 100 12.07 32.04 -13.66
C VAL A 100 11.86 30.54 -13.39
N PRO A 101 12.80 29.66 -13.78
CA PRO A 101 12.71 28.25 -13.46
C PRO A 101 12.74 28.10 -11.93
N VAL A 102 11.58 27.81 -11.34
CA VAL A 102 11.51 27.46 -9.92
C VAL A 102 12.33 26.19 -9.77
N THR A 103 13.50 26.30 -9.16
CA THR A 103 14.36 25.19 -8.82
C THR A 103 13.70 24.36 -7.73
N GLY A 104 12.77 23.50 -8.13
CA GLY A 104 12.32 22.31 -7.41
C GLY A 104 11.50 22.53 -6.15
N PHE A 105 10.46 21.71 -6.00
CA PHE A 105 10.22 20.96 -4.77
C PHE A 105 11.22 21.23 -3.63
N VAL A 106 10.79 21.98 -2.61
CA VAL A 106 11.60 22.27 -1.42
C VAL A 106 11.46 21.09 -0.47
N LYS A 107 12.56 20.58 0.11
CA LYS A 107 12.46 19.56 1.17
C LYS A 107 11.61 20.12 2.31
N ALA A 108 10.64 19.36 2.81
CA ALA A 108 9.89 19.75 3.99
C ALA A 108 10.89 19.96 5.16
N ASN A 109 10.79 21.09 5.86
CA ASN A 109 11.63 21.32 7.04
C ASN A 109 11.20 20.33 8.14
N ALA A 110 12.17 19.73 8.83
CA ALA A 110 11.96 18.62 9.76
C ALA A 110 11.09 18.96 11.01
N SER A 111 10.77 20.23 11.24
CA SER A 111 9.89 20.71 12.29
C SER A 111 8.48 20.95 11.73
N ASP A 112 7.60 19.97 11.90
CA ASP A 112 6.12 20.06 11.79
C ASP A 112 5.57 21.03 10.74
N THR A 113 5.95 20.84 9.48
CA THR A 113 5.30 21.58 8.39
C THR A 113 3.92 20.97 8.15
N ILE A 114 2.95 21.35 8.97
CA ILE A 114 1.53 21.20 8.65
C ILE A 114 1.30 21.95 7.34
N ILE A 115 0.72 21.29 6.33
CA ILE A 115 0.41 21.97 5.07
C ILE A 115 -0.49 23.17 5.42
N PRO A 116 -0.14 24.42 5.02
CA PRO A 116 -0.86 25.61 5.43
C PRO A 116 -2.37 25.50 5.21
N GLY A 117 -3.14 25.58 6.30
CA GLY A 117 -4.61 25.45 6.24
C GLY A 117 -5.15 24.02 6.20
N THR A 118 -4.35 23.02 6.54
CA THR A 118 -4.81 21.62 6.74
C THR A 118 -4.35 21.11 8.11
N SER A 119 -4.79 19.91 8.51
CA SER A 119 -4.25 19.18 9.67
C SER A 119 -3.28 18.05 9.27
N VAL A 120 -2.78 18.03 8.03
CA VAL A 120 -1.99 16.92 7.49
C VAL A 120 -0.51 17.16 7.73
N SER A 121 0.14 16.23 8.44
CA SER A 121 1.60 16.20 8.63
C SER A 121 2.30 15.69 7.37
N VAL A 122 3.32 16.42 6.91
CA VAL A 122 4.12 16.05 5.74
C VAL A 122 5.30 15.15 6.18
N PRO A 123 5.56 14.01 5.51
CA PRO A 123 6.76 13.20 5.78
C PRO A 123 8.04 14.02 5.60
N GLN A 124 9.04 13.85 6.48
CA GLN A 124 10.30 14.62 6.41
C GLN A 124 11.09 14.39 5.10
N SER A 125 10.89 13.25 4.44
CA SER A 125 11.50 12.93 3.15
C SER A 125 10.76 13.54 1.95
N ALA A 126 9.51 14.00 2.14
CA ALA A 126 8.70 14.52 1.07
C ALA A 126 9.19 15.92 0.64
N LYS A 127 9.08 16.18 -0.65
CA LYS A 127 9.31 17.52 -1.17
C LYS A 127 7.98 18.21 -1.44
N VAL A 128 7.91 19.48 -1.07
CA VAL A 128 6.68 20.27 -1.10
C VAL A 128 6.78 21.32 -2.21
N CYS A 129 5.68 21.48 -2.93
CA CYS A 129 5.47 22.57 -3.84
C CYS A 129 4.09 23.18 -3.55
N ASP A 130 4.06 24.46 -3.19
CA ASP A 130 2.79 25.18 -3.12
C ASP A 130 2.26 25.39 -4.52
N VAL A 131 0.95 25.16 -4.70
CA VAL A 131 0.28 25.37 -5.98
C VAL A 131 -0.45 26.70 -5.91
N PRO A 132 0.17 27.80 -6.35
CA PRO A 132 -0.46 29.12 -6.38
C PRO A 132 -1.66 29.14 -7.33
N GLN A 133 -2.47 30.20 -7.23
CA GLN A 133 -3.80 30.31 -7.86
C GLN A 133 -3.90 29.75 -9.29
N PHE A 134 -5.04 29.13 -9.57
CA PHE A 134 -5.20 28.32 -10.77
C PHE A 134 -5.33 29.17 -12.05
N SER A 135 -4.59 28.80 -13.10
CA SER A 135 -4.75 29.38 -14.46
C SER A 135 -5.40 28.37 -15.41
N ILE A 136 -5.97 28.85 -16.53
CA ILE A 136 -6.69 28.02 -17.53
C ILE A 136 -5.81 26.88 -18.08
N SER A 137 -4.47 27.02 -18.06
CA SER A 137 -3.56 25.98 -18.53
C SER A 137 -3.59 24.70 -17.67
N GLN A 138 -4.08 24.78 -16.43
CA GLN A 138 -4.09 23.66 -15.50
C GLN A 138 -5.37 22.80 -15.61
N ALA A 139 -6.48 23.35 -16.11
CA ALA A 139 -7.64 22.52 -16.49
C ALA A 139 -7.27 21.58 -17.66
N ASN A 140 -6.45 22.06 -18.59
CA ASN A 140 -5.87 21.25 -19.65
C ASN A 140 -4.95 20.16 -19.09
N PHE A 141 -4.18 20.45 -18.03
CA PHE A 141 -3.40 19.42 -17.32
C PHE A 141 -4.31 18.28 -16.84
N PHE A 142 -5.42 18.56 -16.14
CA PHE A 142 -6.31 17.49 -15.66
C PHE A 142 -7.03 16.75 -16.80
N ALA A 143 -7.42 17.48 -17.85
CA ALA A 143 -8.01 16.88 -19.04
C ALA A 143 -7.06 15.91 -19.75
N GLN A 144 -5.74 16.15 -19.68
CA GLN A 144 -4.72 15.26 -20.23
C GLN A 144 -4.31 14.14 -19.25
N LEU A 145 -4.19 14.46 -17.96
CA LEU A 145 -3.72 13.54 -16.92
C LEU A 145 -4.69 12.39 -16.66
N ILE A 146 -5.99 12.65 -16.82
CA ILE A 146 -7.03 11.69 -16.51
C ILE A 146 -7.37 10.90 -17.79
N SER A 147 -7.19 9.58 -17.75
CA SER A 147 -7.60 8.69 -18.83
C SER A 147 -9.09 8.86 -19.17
N ASN A 148 -9.43 8.83 -20.45
CA ASN A 148 -10.81 8.78 -20.95
C ASN A 148 -11.28 7.35 -21.27
N THR A 149 -10.60 6.35 -20.73
CA THR A 149 -10.93 4.93 -20.96
C THR A 149 -11.26 4.23 -19.64
N GLY A 150 -11.91 3.06 -19.72
CA GLY A 150 -12.22 2.24 -18.55
C GLY A 150 -13.16 2.93 -17.55
N ALA A 151 -12.85 2.83 -16.26
CA ALA A 151 -13.68 3.34 -15.17
C ALA A 151 -13.86 4.87 -15.21
N ALA A 152 -12.84 5.61 -15.62
CA ALA A 152 -12.89 7.08 -15.73
C ALA A 152 -13.89 7.53 -16.81
N ALA A 153 -13.94 6.82 -17.96
CA ALA A 153 -14.91 7.09 -19.01
C ALA A 153 -16.36 6.98 -18.49
N LEU A 154 -16.63 5.93 -17.72
CA LEU A 154 -17.93 5.72 -17.07
C LEU A 154 -18.25 6.84 -16.07
N ALA A 155 -17.26 7.29 -15.28
CA ALA A 155 -17.44 8.39 -14.33
C ALA A 155 -17.79 9.71 -15.04
N TYR A 156 -17.16 10.02 -16.16
CA TYR A 156 -17.54 11.17 -17.00
C TYR A 156 -18.96 11.05 -17.56
N THR A 157 -19.33 9.89 -18.09
CA THR A 157 -20.69 9.66 -18.61
C THR A 157 -21.74 9.81 -17.51
N GLN A 158 -21.48 9.29 -16.31
CA GLN A 158 -22.36 9.45 -15.15
C GLN A 158 -22.48 10.91 -14.69
N ALA A 159 -21.44 11.72 -14.90
CA ALA A 159 -21.46 13.15 -14.66
C ALA A 159 -22.12 13.97 -15.79
N GLY A 160 -22.62 13.31 -16.85
CA GLY A 160 -23.22 13.96 -18.01
C GLY A 160 -22.21 14.67 -18.91
N ILE A 161 -20.94 14.29 -18.83
CA ILE A 161 -19.85 14.89 -19.61
C ILE A 161 -19.51 13.95 -20.77
N PRO A 162 -19.48 14.44 -22.02
CA PRO A 162 -18.95 13.67 -23.13
C PRO A 162 -17.47 13.35 -22.87
N ALA A 163 -17.17 12.14 -22.41
CA ALA A 163 -15.81 11.73 -22.01
C ALA A 163 -14.82 11.69 -23.19
N ALA A 164 -15.32 11.72 -24.43
CA ALA A 164 -14.56 11.41 -25.62
C ALA A 164 -13.56 12.51 -26.01
N SER A 165 -13.88 13.79 -25.83
CA SER A 165 -13.02 14.89 -26.27
C SER A 165 -12.21 15.51 -25.12
N THR A 166 -10.96 15.89 -25.40
CA THR A 166 -10.13 16.63 -24.43
C THR A 166 -10.71 18.00 -24.13
N ALA A 167 -11.40 18.64 -25.09
CA ALA A 167 -12.04 19.93 -24.92
C ALA A 167 -13.19 19.89 -23.90
N ASP A 168 -14.03 18.85 -23.93
CA ASP A 168 -15.14 18.70 -22.97
C ASP A 168 -14.62 18.45 -21.55
N ARG A 169 -13.58 17.61 -21.44
CA ARG A 169 -12.91 17.35 -20.15
C ARG A 169 -12.23 18.60 -19.61
N GLN A 170 -11.59 19.38 -20.47
CA GLN A 170 -11.00 20.66 -20.11
C GLN A 170 -12.07 21.64 -19.64
N ALA A 171 -13.18 21.79 -20.37
CA ALA A 171 -14.29 22.66 -19.99
C ALA A 171 -14.90 22.25 -18.63
N PHE A 172 -14.99 20.95 -18.36
CA PHE A 172 -15.39 20.45 -17.04
C PHE A 172 -14.40 20.90 -15.95
N PHE A 173 -13.10 20.65 -16.12
CA PHE A 173 -12.11 21.04 -15.11
C PHE A 173 -11.95 22.56 -14.98
N ASP A 174 -12.14 23.32 -16.05
CA ASP A 174 -12.26 24.77 -15.99
C ASP A 174 -13.41 25.19 -15.07
N LYS A 175 -14.56 24.50 -15.14
CA LYS A 175 -15.70 24.74 -14.25
C LYS A 175 -15.39 24.35 -12.81
N VAL A 176 -14.72 23.22 -12.59
CA VAL A 176 -14.35 22.72 -11.25
C VAL A 176 -13.33 23.63 -10.57
N PHE A 177 -12.35 24.15 -11.31
CA PHE A 177 -11.26 24.95 -10.75
C PHE A 177 -11.48 26.47 -10.81
N SER A 178 -12.51 26.94 -11.52
CA SER A 178 -12.90 28.36 -11.56
C SER A 178 -13.69 28.80 -10.33
N ALA A 179 -13.27 28.36 -9.13
CA ALA A 179 -13.87 28.61 -7.82
C ALA A 179 -14.26 30.07 -7.50
N ASN A 180 -13.84 31.06 -8.30
CA ASN A 180 -14.17 32.47 -8.19
C ASN A 180 -15.23 32.96 -9.21
N ARG A 181 -15.75 32.09 -10.08
CA ARG A 181 -16.74 32.44 -11.10
C ARG A 181 -18.12 31.95 -10.69
N ALA A 182 -19.05 32.88 -10.52
CA ALA A 182 -20.45 32.55 -10.34
C ALA A 182 -21.01 31.95 -11.64
N THR A 183 -21.47 30.70 -11.60
CA THR A 183 -22.21 30.07 -12.68
C THR A 183 -23.71 30.29 -12.46
N LEU A 184 -24.43 30.71 -13.50
CA LEU A 184 -25.89 30.82 -13.42
C LEU A 184 -26.52 29.44 -13.63
N VAL A 185 -27.27 28.95 -12.64
CA VAL A 185 -28.01 27.68 -12.71
C VAL A 185 -29.43 27.96 -12.24
N ASN A 186 -30.42 27.84 -13.13
CA ASN A 186 -31.84 28.03 -12.81
C ASN A 186 -32.13 29.34 -12.03
N GLY A 187 -31.50 30.45 -12.44
CA GLY A 187 -31.66 31.77 -11.81
C GLY A 187 -30.78 32.01 -10.57
N ALA A 188 -30.03 31.01 -10.11
CA ALA A 188 -29.10 31.12 -9.00
C ALA A 188 -27.69 31.40 -9.50
N GLN A 189 -27.00 32.36 -8.89
CA GLN A 189 -25.56 32.55 -9.06
C GLN A 189 -24.85 31.63 -8.06
N VAL A 190 -24.18 30.61 -8.56
CA VAL A 190 -23.49 29.59 -7.75
C VAL A 190 -21.98 29.74 -7.88
N GLN A 191 -21.29 29.91 -6.77
CA GLN A 191 -19.85 29.83 -6.67
C GLN A 191 -19.49 28.53 -5.95
N ALA A 192 -18.83 27.60 -6.65
CA ALA A 192 -18.37 26.32 -6.10
C ALA A 192 -17.18 25.82 -6.91
N GLY A 193 -16.26 25.13 -6.26
CA GLY A 193 -15.12 24.54 -6.95
C GLY A 193 -14.08 23.94 -6.02
N LEU A 194 -13.06 23.35 -6.63
CA LEU A 194 -11.86 22.87 -5.96
C LEU A 194 -10.71 23.85 -6.23
N ARG A 195 -9.83 24.02 -5.26
CA ARG A 195 -8.60 24.78 -5.39
C ARG A 195 -7.46 23.89 -4.91
N PRO A 196 -6.44 23.59 -5.72
CA PRO A 196 -5.27 22.91 -5.17
C PRO A 196 -4.65 23.79 -4.08
N VAL A 197 -3.91 23.19 -3.18
CA VAL A 197 -3.16 23.94 -2.17
C VAL A 197 -1.69 23.60 -2.32
N THR A 198 -1.40 22.31 -2.33
CA THR A 198 -0.02 21.82 -2.23
C THR A 198 0.11 20.52 -3.00
N LEU A 199 1.24 20.37 -3.69
CA LEU A 199 1.68 19.14 -4.28
C LEU A 199 2.85 18.59 -3.46
N LEU A 200 2.69 17.37 -2.94
CA LEU A 200 3.77 16.64 -2.28
C LEU A 200 4.35 15.62 -3.24
N GLN A 201 5.67 15.63 -3.39
CA GLN A 201 6.41 14.51 -3.94
C GLN A 201 6.82 13.61 -2.78
N THR A 202 6.13 12.48 -2.61
CA THR A 202 6.42 11.52 -1.53
C THR A 202 7.53 10.54 -1.91
N ASP A 203 7.75 10.32 -3.21
CA ASP A 203 8.84 9.52 -3.76
C ASP A 203 9.22 10.11 -5.15
N GLU A 204 10.30 9.63 -5.79
CA GLU A 204 10.72 10.07 -7.11
C GLU A 204 9.58 9.97 -8.15
N TYR A 205 8.73 8.95 -8.04
CA TYR A 205 7.63 8.68 -8.97
C TYR A 205 6.23 8.78 -8.36
N ALA A 206 6.11 9.16 -7.08
CA ALA A 206 4.83 9.26 -6.39
C ALA A 206 4.55 10.70 -5.95
N TYR A 207 3.38 11.19 -6.35
CA TYR A 207 2.94 12.55 -6.08
C TYR A 207 1.54 12.54 -5.49
N ALA A 208 1.32 13.44 -4.52
CA ALA A 208 0.06 13.63 -3.83
C ALA A 208 -0.34 15.11 -3.93
N LEU A 209 -1.39 15.40 -4.69
CA LEU A 209 -1.94 16.75 -4.83
C LEU A 209 -3.09 16.96 -3.86
N TYR A 210 -3.03 18.01 -3.06
CA TYR A 210 -4.04 18.35 -2.07
C TYR A 210 -4.92 19.46 -2.59
N PHE A 211 -6.24 19.31 -2.43
CA PHE A 211 -7.23 20.29 -2.83
C PHE A 211 -8.08 20.73 -1.65
N ARG A 212 -8.42 22.00 -1.62
CA ARG A 212 -9.40 22.61 -0.74
C ARG A 212 -10.68 22.89 -1.52
N VAL A 213 -11.82 22.64 -0.88
CA VAL A 213 -13.11 23.07 -1.42
C VAL A 213 -13.22 24.58 -1.24
N ALA A 214 -13.44 25.31 -2.33
CA ALA A 214 -13.72 26.74 -2.23
C ALA A 214 -15.05 26.97 -1.53
N GLY A 215 -15.21 28.10 -0.82
CA GLY A 215 -16.47 28.43 -0.17
C GLY A 215 -17.63 28.32 -1.16
N VAL A 216 -18.68 27.59 -0.78
CA VAL A 216 -19.83 27.37 -1.64
C VAL A 216 -20.86 28.45 -1.34
N ASP A 217 -21.25 29.21 -2.36
CA ASP A 217 -22.20 30.31 -2.21
C ASP A 217 -23.24 30.23 -3.31
N SER A 218 -24.52 30.36 -2.95
CA SER A 218 -25.61 30.40 -3.90
C SER A 218 -26.52 31.59 -3.64
N LEU A 219 -26.60 32.48 -4.62
CA LEU A 219 -27.49 33.64 -4.60
C LEU A 219 -28.64 33.40 -5.58
N GLY A 220 -29.80 33.01 -5.06
CA GLY A 220 -31.05 32.95 -5.83
C GLY A 220 -31.67 34.32 -5.96
N LYS A 221 -32.08 34.68 -7.18
CA LYS A 221 -32.75 35.95 -7.49
C LYS A 221 -34.14 35.70 -8.04
N SER A 222 -35.13 36.40 -7.49
CA SER A 222 -36.48 36.55 -8.04
C SER A 222 -36.73 38.06 -8.23
N SER A 223 -37.65 38.46 -9.11
CA SER A 223 -37.80 39.83 -9.66
C SER A 223 -37.52 40.99 -8.69
N ASP A 224 -37.88 40.85 -7.41
CA ASP A 224 -37.72 41.88 -6.37
C ASP A 224 -37.06 41.38 -5.07
N SER A 225 -36.54 40.14 -5.03
CA SER A 225 -35.97 39.55 -3.81
C SER A 225 -34.77 38.66 -4.07
N ASN A 226 -33.76 38.75 -3.21
CA ASN A 226 -32.55 37.93 -3.27
C ASN A 226 -32.44 37.07 -2.01
N ARG A 227 -32.08 35.79 -2.17
CA ARG A 227 -31.71 34.91 -1.06
C ARG A 227 -30.32 34.35 -1.30
N ARG A 228 -29.42 34.55 -0.33
CA ARG A 228 -28.06 34.01 -0.34
C ARG A 228 -27.98 32.85 0.65
N ILE A 229 -27.44 31.72 0.21
CA ILE A 229 -27.10 30.58 1.04
C ILE A 229 -25.59 30.39 0.90
N THR A 230 -24.85 30.58 1.98
CA THR A 230 -23.41 30.33 2.01
C THR A 230 -23.16 29.07 2.84
N VAL A 231 -22.54 28.08 2.22
CA VAL A 231 -22.03 26.90 2.89
C VAL A 231 -20.52 27.06 3.02
N ARG A 232 -20.04 27.28 4.24
CA ARG A 232 -18.61 27.30 4.52
C ARG A 232 -18.13 25.87 4.71
N GLY A 233 -17.20 25.43 3.87
CA GLY A 233 -16.39 24.27 4.20
C GLY A 233 -15.54 24.57 5.44
N ASN A 234 -15.42 23.63 6.37
CA ASN A 234 -14.54 23.78 7.51
C ASN A 234 -13.09 24.01 7.01
N GLU A 235 -12.54 25.19 7.28
CA GLU A 235 -11.31 25.66 6.66
C GLU A 235 -10.05 24.87 7.04
N THR A 236 -10.13 24.02 8.07
CA THR A 236 -8.97 23.37 8.68
C THR A 236 -8.84 21.87 8.38
N VAL A 237 -9.84 21.19 7.80
CA VAL A 237 -9.90 19.70 7.82
C VAL A 237 -10.05 19.03 6.45
N HIS A 238 -10.35 19.74 5.36
CA HIS A 238 -10.75 19.09 4.10
C HIS A 238 -9.74 19.27 2.98
N ALA A 239 -8.66 18.50 3.04
CA ALA A 239 -7.72 18.34 1.95
C ALA A 239 -8.03 17.06 1.19
N PHE A 240 -8.63 17.16 0.00
CA PHE A 240 -8.80 16.02 -0.90
C PHE A 240 -7.42 15.68 -1.48
N THR A 241 -6.96 14.44 -1.32
CA THR A 241 -5.65 14.00 -1.85
C THR A 241 -5.84 13.19 -3.13
N PHE A 242 -5.18 13.64 -4.20
CA PHE A 242 -5.07 12.91 -5.45
C PHE A 242 -3.65 12.34 -5.59
N LYS A 243 -3.52 11.02 -5.45
CA LYS A 243 -2.24 10.31 -5.56
C LYS A 243 -2.08 9.69 -6.94
N PHE A 244 -0.93 9.89 -7.56
CA PHE A 244 -0.61 9.22 -8.82
C PHE A 244 0.83 8.71 -8.82
N VAL A 245 1.01 7.53 -9.42
CA VAL A 245 2.28 6.80 -9.56
C VAL A 245 2.50 6.53 -11.03
N VAL A 246 3.70 6.80 -11.55
CA VAL A 246 4.02 6.62 -12.97
C VAL A 246 3.91 5.13 -13.36
N PRO A 247 3.08 4.75 -14.35
CA PRO A 247 3.00 3.37 -14.83
C PRO A 247 4.26 3.01 -15.62
N GLY A 248 4.82 1.82 -15.38
CA GLY A 248 5.90 1.26 -16.21
C GLY A 248 7.32 1.73 -15.87
N VAL A 249 7.48 2.64 -14.90
CA VAL A 249 8.75 2.75 -14.18
C VAL A 249 8.67 1.73 -13.04
N PRO A 250 9.61 0.77 -12.92
CA PRO A 250 9.70 -0.04 -11.72
C PRO A 250 9.70 0.96 -10.57
N PRO A 251 8.79 0.86 -9.58
CA PRO A 251 8.81 1.78 -8.46
C PRO A 251 10.26 1.90 -7.96
N THR A 252 10.77 3.12 -7.81
CA THR A 252 12.01 3.36 -7.05
C THR A 252 11.88 2.86 -5.62
N ASN A 253 10.64 2.66 -5.14
CA ASN A 253 10.39 1.76 -4.03
C ASN A 253 10.85 0.34 -4.42
N PRO A 254 11.98 -0.13 -3.87
CA PRO A 254 12.51 -1.45 -4.17
C PRO A 254 11.40 -2.48 -4.04
N ASN A 255 11.07 -3.25 -5.07
CA ASN A 255 10.16 -4.37 -4.84
C ASN A 255 10.76 -5.25 -3.73
N PHE A 256 9.96 -5.95 -2.93
CA PHE A 256 10.53 -6.93 -2.01
C PHE A 256 11.45 -7.94 -2.74
N THR A 257 11.25 -8.13 -4.05
CA THR A 257 12.10 -8.91 -4.94
C THR A 257 13.47 -8.31 -5.26
N SER A 258 13.73 -7.03 -5.00
CA SER A 258 15.07 -6.46 -5.18
C SER A 258 15.98 -6.73 -3.99
N PHE A 259 15.46 -7.30 -2.90
CA PHE A 259 16.27 -7.74 -1.77
C PHE A 259 16.56 -9.23 -1.87
N GLY A 260 17.83 -9.60 -1.69
CA GLY A 260 18.20 -10.98 -1.39
C GLY A 260 17.71 -11.37 0.01
N GLN A 261 17.71 -10.41 0.93
CA GLN A 261 17.10 -10.59 2.24
C GLN A 261 16.55 -9.28 2.81
N PHE A 262 15.35 -9.34 3.36
CA PHE A 262 14.68 -8.25 4.05
C PHE A 262 14.26 -8.69 5.44
N VAL A 263 14.60 -7.90 6.46
CA VAL A 263 14.27 -8.20 7.87
C VAL A 263 13.51 -7.03 8.53
N ASN A 264 12.22 -7.23 8.80
CA ASN A 264 11.33 -6.24 9.44
C ASN A 264 11.37 -6.28 10.98
N GLN A 265 12.53 -6.35 11.61
CA GLN A 265 12.51 -6.30 13.08
C GLN A 265 12.08 -4.91 13.56
N TRP A 266 11.08 -4.85 14.43
CA TRP A 266 10.63 -3.64 15.11
C TRP A 266 10.68 -3.86 16.63
N GLY A 267 11.45 -3.04 17.34
CA GLY A 267 11.59 -3.11 18.80
C GLY A 267 13.05 -3.30 19.24
N SER A 268 13.30 -3.20 20.55
CA SER A 268 14.62 -3.13 21.20
C SER A 268 15.51 -4.38 21.08
N HIS A 269 15.26 -5.24 20.11
CA HIS A 269 16.02 -6.47 19.91
C HIS A 269 17.04 -6.24 18.81
N ASP A 270 18.31 -6.25 19.21
CA ASP A 270 19.44 -6.31 18.29
C ASP A 270 19.27 -7.57 17.42
N GLY A 271 18.96 -7.40 16.14
CA GLY A 271 18.88 -8.53 15.20
C GLY A 271 20.23 -9.19 15.06
N TYR A 272 20.36 -10.42 15.60
CA TYR A 272 21.64 -11.12 15.68
C TYR A 272 21.90 -11.99 14.44
N TYR A 273 22.71 -11.46 13.53
CA TYR A 273 23.20 -12.21 12.37
C TYR A 273 24.46 -12.99 12.78
N GLY A 274 24.33 -14.32 12.87
CA GLY A 274 25.40 -15.24 13.26
C GLY A 274 26.34 -15.65 12.13
N TYR A 275 27.33 -16.48 12.48
CA TYR A 275 28.31 -17.03 11.53
C TYR A 275 27.70 -17.96 10.48
N GLY A 276 28.25 -17.93 9.27
CA GLY A 276 27.87 -18.81 8.15
C GLY A 276 26.73 -18.28 7.29
N ASN A 277 26.28 -17.05 7.53
CA ASN A 277 25.31 -16.37 6.67
C ASN A 277 26.06 -15.66 5.53
N ASP A 278 25.95 -16.22 4.32
CA ASP A 278 26.38 -15.54 3.09
C ASP A 278 25.15 -14.85 2.46
N PHE A 279 25.17 -13.52 2.44
CA PHE A 279 24.11 -12.71 1.84
C PHE A 279 24.49 -12.40 0.39
N SER A 280 23.98 -13.16 -0.55
CA SER A 280 24.43 -13.08 -1.94
C SER A 280 23.75 -11.99 -2.81
N GLY A 281 23.16 -10.96 -2.17
CA GLY A 281 22.47 -9.85 -2.83
C GLY A 281 22.23 -8.66 -1.91
N PRO A 282 21.41 -7.67 -2.34
CA PRO A 282 21.04 -6.54 -1.51
C PRO A 282 20.33 -6.99 -0.23
N PHE A 283 20.77 -6.45 0.90
CA PHE A 283 20.23 -6.72 2.23
C PHE A 283 19.61 -5.44 2.79
N HIS A 284 18.40 -5.56 3.32
CA HIS A 284 17.76 -4.47 4.06
C HIS A 284 17.22 -4.95 5.40
N THR A 285 17.32 -4.10 6.42
CA THR A 285 16.62 -4.32 7.69
C THR A 285 15.99 -3.03 8.20
N ASN A 286 14.77 -3.13 8.72
CA ASN A 286 14.15 -1.98 9.38
C ASN A 286 14.72 -1.69 10.79
N SER A 287 15.62 -2.55 11.26
CA SER A 287 16.26 -2.49 12.57
C SER A 287 17.73 -2.12 12.49
N ILE A 288 18.39 -1.99 13.65
CA ILE A 288 19.85 -1.89 13.73
C ILE A 288 20.45 -3.27 13.40
N PRO A 289 21.24 -3.43 12.32
CA PRO A 289 21.89 -4.70 12.04
C PRO A 289 22.97 -4.98 13.09
N SER A 290 22.89 -6.13 13.78
CA SER A 290 23.88 -6.57 14.77
C SER A 290 24.54 -7.88 14.34
N PHE A 291 25.80 -7.79 13.91
CA PHE A 291 26.58 -8.97 13.52
C PHE A 291 27.34 -9.47 14.73
N ARG A 292 26.98 -10.66 15.25
CA ARG A 292 27.61 -11.21 16.46
C ARG A 292 28.41 -12.46 16.16
N GLY A 293 29.66 -12.44 16.60
CA GLY A 293 30.44 -13.66 16.68
C GLY A 293 30.02 -14.54 17.85
N VAL A 294 29.70 -15.79 17.57
CA VAL A 294 29.51 -16.83 18.59
C VAL A 294 30.85 -17.17 19.23
N TYR A 295 31.08 -16.68 20.45
CA TYR A 295 32.15 -17.17 21.31
C TYR A 295 31.81 -18.58 21.79
N GLY A 296 32.35 -19.60 21.10
CA GLY A 296 32.40 -20.95 21.67
C GLY A 296 33.38 -21.00 22.83
N THR A 297 33.10 -21.82 23.84
CA THR A 297 34.02 -22.14 24.96
C THR A 297 35.38 -22.70 24.51
N ALA A 298 35.53 -23.07 23.24
CA ALA A 298 36.77 -23.55 22.63
C ALA A 298 37.58 -22.46 21.89
N GLY A 299 37.26 -21.17 22.08
CA GLY A 299 37.88 -20.06 21.36
C GLY A 299 37.17 -19.74 20.05
N VAL A 300 37.34 -18.50 19.58
CA VAL A 300 36.85 -18.06 18.26
C VAL A 300 37.40 -19.01 17.21
N LYS A 301 36.53 -19.64 16.41
CA LYS A 301 36.98 -20.36 15.22
C LYS A 301 37.48 -19.32 14.22
N ASN A 302 38.80 -19.21 14.08
CA ASN A 302 39.45 -18.44 13.04
C ASN A 302 38.82 -18.77 11.67
N GLY A 303 38.42 -17.73 10.92
CA GLY A 303 37.85 -17.87 9.57
C GLY A 303 36.33 -17.73 9.45
N SER A 304 35.63 -17.24 10.48
CA SER A 304 34.18 -17.01 10.38
C SER A 304 33.92 -15.61 9.79
N SER A 305 33.75 -15.53 8.47
CA SER A 305 33.39 -14.30 7.75
C SER A 305 31.88 -14.19 7.54
N ILE A 306 31.38 -12.96 7.48
CA ILE A 306 30.07 -12.65 6.91
C ILE A 306 30.33 -11.96 5.57
N SER A 307 29.79 -12.52 4.48
CA SER A 307 29.91 -11.94 3.15
C SER A 307 28.57 -11.34 2.73
N ILE A 308 28.58 -10.07 2.32
CA ILE A 308 27.43 -9.41 1.72
C ILE A 308 27.80 -9.02 0.27
N ASP A 309 27.20 -9.70 -0.70
CA ASP A 309 27.35 -9.49 -2.13
C ASP A 309 26.22 -8.58 -2.63
N GLY A 310 26.21 -7.32 -2.17
CA GLY A 310 25.20 -6.33 -2.55
C GLY A 310 25.15 -5.13 -1.61
N ALA A 311 24.16 -4.26 -1.82
CA ALA A 311 23.96 -3.08 -0.98
C ALA A 311 23.44 -3.49 0.41
N LEU A 312 24.09 -3.01 1.46
CA LEU A 312 23.61 -3.13 2.84
C LEU A 312 22.85 -1.86 3.21
N THR A 313 21.56 -1.98 3.55
CA THR A 313 20.71 -0.84 3.94
C THR A 313 19.99 -1.10 5.25
N SER A 314 19.75 -0.05 6.04
CA SER A 314 19.01 -0.14 7.29
C SER A 314 18.24 1.16 7.57
N SER A 315 17.04 1.04 8.16
CA SER A 315 16.27 2.19 8.65
C SER A 315 16.36 2.39 10.17
N GLY A 316 17.17 1.59 10.86
CA GLY A 316 17.26 1.60 12.32
C GLY A 316 17.99 2.80 12.91
N TYR A 317 18.65 3.63 12.08
CA TYR A 317 19.37 4.82 12.51
C TYR A 317 18.76 6.10 11.92
N SER A 318 18.18 6.97 12.75
CA SER A 318 17.75 8.31 12.32
C SER A 318 18.79 9.41 12.58
N THR A 319 19.80 9.17 13.42
CA THR A 319 20.81 10.18 13.76
C THR A 319 22.11 9.52 14.19
N ILE A 320 23.12 9.55 13.33
CA ILE A 320 24.51 9.58 13.78
C ILE A 320 24.85 11.06 13.96
N THR A 321 24.52 11.64 15.10
CA THR A 321 25.11 12.92 15.48
C THR A 321 26.54 12.62 15.92
N THR A 322 27.49 12.70 14.99
CA THR A 322 28.90 12.80 15.37
C THR A 322 29.12 14.17 16.00
N ASN A 323 28.78 14.33 17.28
CA ASN A 323 29.34 15.41 18.08
C ASN A 323 30.76 15.02 18.43
N ILE A 324 31.65 15.26 17.47
CA ILE A 324 33.08 15.29 17.67
C ILE A 324 33.44 16.78 17.63
N ASP A 325 34.09 17.29 18.68
CA ASP A 325 34.59 18.66 18.64
C ASP A 325 35.64 18.83 17.53
N ALA A 326 36.05 20.07 17.26
CA ALA A 326 37.04 20.37 16.21
C ALA A 326 38.44 19.73 16.47
N GLN A 327 38.61 19.04 17.60
CA GLN A 327 39.85 18.39 18.03
C GLN A 327 39.75 16.85 18.02
N GLY A 328 38.63 16.27 17.61
CA GLY A 328 38.49 14.81 17.58
C GLY A 328 37.99 14.19 18.89
N ASN A 329 37.60 14.99 19.90
CA ASN A 329 37.15 14.47 21.19
C ASN A 329 35.64 14.30 21.24
N ARG A 330 35.21 13.25 21.94
CA ARG A 330 33.80 12.95 22.22
C ARG A 330 33.31 13.80 23.40
N ILE A 331 32.20 14.51 23.22
CA ILE A 331 31.49 15.18 24.32
C ILE A 331 30.59 14.14 25.00
N ASP A 332 31.09 13.48 26.03
CA ASP A 332 30.29 12.59 26.88
C ASP A 332 29.47 13.42 27.88
N THR A 333 28.14 13.46 27.71
CA THR A 333 27.24 13.85 28.80
C THR A 333 26.90 12.60 29.63
N PRO A 334 27.04 12.65 30.96
CA PRO A 334 26.86 11.50 31.83
C PRO A 334 25.37 11.25 32.07
N SER A 335 24.69 10.57 31.14
CA SER A 335 23.56 9.68 31.46
C SER A 335 23.12 8.87 30.22
N GLY A 336 23.36 7.56 30.25
CA GLY A 336 22.40 6.58 29.75
C GLY A 336 22.40 6.13 28.28
N ASN A 337 23.20 6.70 27.35
CA ASN A 337 23.15 6.26 25.95
C ASN A 337 24.39 5.46 25.51
N ARG A 338 24.18 4.18 25.19
CA ARG A 338 25.15 3.31 24.52
C ARG A 338 25.40 3.82 23.11
N VAL A 339 26.67 4.01 22.74
CA VAL A 339 27.10 4.39 21.39
C VAL A 339 27.98 3.27 20.85
N ASN A 340 27.52 2.60 19.79
CA ASN A 340 28.34 1.76 18.93
C ASN A 340 28.78 2.61 17.73
N GLY A 341 30.09 2.85 17.60
CA GLY A 341 30.68 3.48 16.43
C GLY A 341 31.17 2.43 15.44
N LEU A 342 30.82 2.61 14.16
CA LEU A 342 31.52 1.95 13.05
C LEU A 342 32.88 2.64 12.85
N VAL A 343 33.97 1.92 13.05
CA VAL A 343 35.30 2.36 12.62
C VAL A 343 35.53 1.79 11.23
N ASN A 344 35.55 2.66 10.23
CA ASN A 344 35.98 2.30 8.88
C ASN A 344 37.50 2.45 8.84
N ASP A 345 38.23 1.40 9.18
CA ASP A 345 39.70 1.43 9.10
C ASP A 345 40.09 1.00 7.67
N VAL A 346 40.54 1.97 6.87
CA VAL A 346 41.05 1.73 5.52
C VAL A 346 42.44 1.12 5.65
N ILE A 347 42.52 -0.20 5.80
CA ILE A 347 43.79 -0.92 5.77
C ILE A 347 44.21 -1.04 4.31
N ASN A 348 44.99 -0.07 3.82
CA ASN A 348 45.80 -0.07 2.58
C ASN A 348 45.54 -1.24 1.61
N GLY A 349 44.40 -1.18 0.90
CA GLY A 349 43.94 -2.14 -0.09
C GLY A 349 42.48 -1.81 -0.43
N ASN A 350 42.01 -2.10 -1.65
CA ASN A 350 40.70 -1.68 -2.18
C ASN A 350 39.46 -2.24 -1.46
N ASP A 351 39.61 -2.80 -0.25
CA ASP A 351 38.54 -3.44 0.52
C ASP A 351 38.21 -2.62 1.77
N SER A 352 36.92 -2.30 1.97
CA SER A 352 36.43 -1.70 3.22
C SER A 352 36.12 -2.82 4.22
N TYR A 353 36.83 -2.86 5.34
CA TYR A 353 36.57 -3.79 6.44
C TYR A 353 35.92 -3.06 7.61
N ILE A 354 34.78 -3.56 8.09
CA ILE A 354 34.20 -3.14 9.38
C ILE A 354 34.78 -4.05 10.45
N MET A 355 35.70 -3.54 11.28
CA MET A 355 36.29 -4.31 12.37
C MET A 355 35.40 -4.26 13.62
N ALA A 356 34.85 -5.41 14.02
CA ALA A 356 34.36 -5.60 15.39
C ALA A 356 35.55 -6.03 16.27
N ASN A 357 36.02 -5.15 17.15
CA ASN A 357 37.20 -5.41 17.96
C ASN A 357 36.88 -6.36 19.13
N GLU A 358 37.80 -7.27 19.46
CA GLU A 358 37.66 -8.16 20.61
C GLU A 358 37.92 -7.44 21.94
N MET A 359 37.06 -7.65 22.94
CA MET A 359 37.39 -7.36 24.33
C MET A 359 38.07 -8.58 24.96
N GLY A 360 39.36 -8.46 25.24
CA GLY A 360 40.11 -9.42 26.06
C GLY A 360 39.56 -9.46 27.49
N SER A 361 39.20 -10.66 27.95
CA SER A 361 38.71 -10.89 29.31
C SER A 361 39.83 -10.72 30.34
N GLY A 362 39.64 -9.82 31.30
CA GLY A 362 40.53 -9.73 32.45
C GLY A 362 40.02 -8.78 33.53
N GLY A 363 39.04 -9.22 34.32
CA GLY A 363 38.77 -8.73 35.68
C GLY A 363 38.24 -7.29 35.83
N SER A 364 37.11 -7.18 36.53
CA SER A 364 36.48 -5.94 37.02
C SER A 364 35.72 -5.09 36.01
N GLN A 365 34.51 -4.73 36.43
CA GLN A 365 33.50 -4.00 35.66
C GLN A 365 34.01 -2.61 35.27
N GLY A 366 34.21 -2.38 33.97
CA GLY A 366 34.50 -1.08 33.38
C GLY A 366 34.51 -1.23 31.86
N ALA A 367 33.47 -0.72 31.20
CA ALA A 367 33.44 -0.66 29.74
C ALA A 367 34.41 0.42 29.27
N TYR A 368 35.46 0.05 28.54
CA TYR A 368 36.44 0.97 27.97
C TYR A 368 36.38 0.96 26.44
N ASN A 369 36.29 2.15 25.85
CA ASN A 369 36.46 2.45 24.42
C ASN A 369 37.95 2.64 24.10
N LEU A 370 38.42 2.10 22.97
CA LEU A 370 39.67 2.52 22.32
C LEU A 370 39.44 3.87 21.61
N PHE A 371 40.37 4.84 21.76
CA PHE A 371 41.18 5.38 20.66
C PHE A 371 42.32 6.27 21.18
N GLY A 372 43.53 5.93 20.76
CA GLY A 372 44.78 6.63 21.00
C GLY A 372 45.90 5.80 20.39
N ALA A 373 46.23 6.05 19.12
CA ALA A 373 47.26 5.30 18.43
C ALA A 373 48.65 5.64 18.98
N THR A 374 49.35 4.67 19.56
CA THR A 374 50.81 4.57 19.44
C THR A 374 51.23 3.10 19.50
N LYS A 375 51.67 2.57 18.35
CA LYS A 375 52.29 1.24 18.13
C LYS A 375 51.62 0.03 18.80
N ILE A 376 50.70 -0.62 18.09
CA ILE A 376 50.31 -2.00 18.40
C ILE A 376 51.33 -2.95 17.76
N SER A 377 52.20 -3.49 18.60
CA SER A 377 53.03 -4.65 18.33
C SER A 377 52.15 -5.92 18.31
N ASN A 378 52.20 -6.66 17.20
CA ASN A 378 51.88 -8.08 17.00
C ASN A 378 51.21 -8.83 18.17
N LYS A 379 49.87 -8.88 18.16
CA LYS A 379 49.01 -10.04 18.53
C LYS A 379 47.55 -9.58 18.59
N VAL A 380 46.88 -9.50 17.44
CA VAL A 380 45.42 -9.38 17.35
C VAL A 380 44.96 -10.61 16.59
N ASP A 381 44.64 -11.69 17.29
CA ASP A 381 44.56 -13.02 16.66
C ASP A 381 43.11 -13.52 16.41
N LYS A 382 42.08 -12.69 16.60
CA LYS A 382 40.67 -13.17 16.54
C LYS A 382 39.62 -12.07 16.21
N SER A 383 39.84 -11.24 15.20
CA SER A 383 38.82 -10.27 14.71
C SER A 383 37.75 -10.96 13.84
N ILE A 384 36.49 -10.48 13.93
CA ILE A 384 35.43 -10.80 12.95
C ILE A 384 35.59 -9.84 11.78
N TYR A 385 35.71 -10.38 10.57
CA TYR A 385 35.79 -9.61 9.34
C TYR A 385 34.41 -9.61 8.66
N ILE A 386 33.79 -8.43 8.56
CA ILE A 386 32.70 -8.22 7.61
C ILE A 386 33.34 -7.80 6.29
N GLN A 387 33.31 -8.69 5.31
CA GLN A 387 33.80 -8.37 3.96
C GLN A 387 32.60 -7.95 3.12
N ILE A 388 32.53 -6.65 2.84
CA ILE A 388 31.60 -6.11 1.83
C ILE A 388 32.34 -6.17 0.52
N ALA A 389 31.84 -6.96 -0.45
CA ALA A 389 32.52 -7.14 -1.72
C ALA A 389 32.70 -5.77 -2.42
N SER A 390 33.96 -5.35 -2.58
CA SER A 390 34.42 -4.07 -3.17
C SER A 390 34.36 -4.06 -4.70
N GLY A 391 33.40 -4.75 -5.31
CA GLY A 391 33.17 -4.61 -6.75
C GLY A 391 32.85 -3.15 -7.09
N ASN A 392 33.49 -2.60 -8.13
CA ASN A 392 33.49 -1.19 -8.61
C ASN A 392 32.12 -0.50 -8.88
N GLY A 393 31.13 -0.71 -8.02
CA GLY A 393 29.77 -0.19 -8.15
C GLY A 393 28.85 -0.54 -6.98
N ASN A 394 29.36 -1.20 -5.93
CA ASN A 394 28.54 -1.47 -4.75
C ASN A 394 28.41 -0.18 -3.92
N PRO A 395 27.20 0.39 -3.75
CA PRO A 395 27.02 1.60 -2.95
C PRO A 395 27.45 1.31 -1.51
N ASN A 396 28.12 2.29 -0.89
CA ASN A 396 28.45 2.27 0.52
C ASN A 396 27.21 1.85 1.35
N PRO A 397 27.39 1.08 2.44
CA PRO A 397 26.30 0.77 3.35
C PRO A 397 25.51 2.02 3.73
N LYS A 398 24.18 1.95 3.61
CA LYS A 398 23.26 3.06 3.89
C LYS A 398 22.43 2.77 5.14
N PHE A 399 22.85 3.30 6.29
CA PHE A 399 22.17 3.08 7.58
C PHE A 399 21.06 4.11 7.89
N ASP A 400 20.87 5.10 7.03
CA ASP A 400 19.79 6.09 7.06
C ASP A 400 18.76 5.82 5.94
N ALA A 401 18.57 4.56 5.56
CA ALA A 401 17.55 4.20 4.59
C ALA A 401 16.15 4.40 5.17
N ASP A 402 15.16 4.64 4.32
CA ASP A 402 13.78 4.80 4.78
C ASP A 402 13.24 3.49 5.34
N PHE A 403 12.35 3.59 6.33
CA PHE A 403 11.61 2.44 6.86
C PHE A 403 10.68 1.88 5.78
N ILE A 404 10.75 0.58 5.56
CA ILE A 404 9.95 -0.12 4.55
C ILE A 404 8.84 -0.90 5.25
N ASN A 405 7.58 -0.47 5.13
CA ASN A 405 6.49 -1.22 5.76
C ASN A 405 6.29 -2.58 5.08
N MET A 406 6.12 -3.62 5.90
CA MET A 406 5.56 -4.88 5.43
C MET A 406 4.10 -4.68 5.00
N PRO A 407 3.63 -5.37 3.96
CA PRO A 407 2.23 -5.39 3.59
C PRO A 407 1.42 -6.03 4.72
N ILE A 408 0.42 -5.28 5.20
CA ILE A 408 -0.40 -5.65 6.36
C ILE A 408 -1.53 -6.65 6.02
N ASN A 409 -1.84 -6.82 4.73
CA ASN A 409 -2.89 -7.68 4.25
C ASN A 409 -2.61 -8.12 2.81
N SER A 410 -3.45 -9.02 2.29
CA SER A 410 -3.35 -9.56 0.93
C SER A 410 -4.56 -9.24 0.05
N ARG A 411 -5.24 -8.11 0.31
CA ARG A 411 -6.45 -7.72 -0.44
C ARG A 411 -6.19 -7.56 -1.93
N ASN A 412 -5.10 -6.86 -2.29
CA ASN A 412 -4.72 -6.68 -3.69
C ASN A 412 -4.47 -8.03 -4.40
N GLN A 413 -3.84 -8.98 -3.70
CA GLN A 413 -3.61 -10.32 -4.22
C GLN A 413 -4.91 -11.11 -4.41
N ARG A 414 -5.85 -10.98 -3.47
CA ARG A 414 -7.19 -11.57 -3.55
C ARG A 414 -7.98 -11.02 -4.74
N ASP A 415 -7.96 -9.69 -4.91
CA ASP A 415 -8.67 -9.01 -6.00
C ASP A 415 -8.10 -9.41 -7.37
N LEU A 416 -6.76 -9.48 -7.50
CA LEU A 416 -6.11 -10.00 -8.70
C LEU A 416 -6.45 -11.46 -8.97
N ALA A 417 -6.48 -12.32 -7.94
CA ALA A 417 -6.86 -13.71 -8.07
C ALA A 417 -8.33 -13.88 -8.50
N SER A 418 -9.23 -13.03 -7.99
CA SER A 418 -10.65 -13.05 -8.36
C SER A 418 -10.90 -12.63 -9.82
N THR A 419 -10.07 -11.74 -10.36
CA THR A 419 -10.22 -11.19 -11.71
C THR A 419 -9.73 -12.17 -12.78
N ALA A 420 -8.51 -12.70 -12.63
CA ALA A 420 -7.87 -13.53 -13.66
C ALA A 420 -6.89 -14.57 -13.08
N GLY A 421 -6.93 -14.82 -11.77
CA GLY A 421 -6.09 -15.83 -11.11
C GLY A 421 -6.90 -17.02 -10.61
N VAL A 422 -6.33 -17.79 -9.69
CA VAL A 422 -7.03 -18.87 -8.97
C VAL A 422 -7.28 -18.38 -7.55
N LEU A 423 -8.54 -18.36 -7.12
CA LEU A 423 -8.93 -18.08 -5.74
C LEU A 423 -9.44 -19.39 -5.16
N VAL A 424 -8.96 -19.85 -4.01
CA VAL A 424 -9.35 -21.12 -3.37
C VAL A 424 -9.44 -20.91 -1.86
N SER A 425 -10.35 -21.56 -1.15
CA SER A 425 -10.43 -21.50 0.31
C SER A 425 -9.79 -22.72 0.95
N ASP A 426 -8.91 -22.49 1.93
CA ASP A 426 -8.16 -23.49 2.71
C ASP A 426 -7.73 -24.73 1.89
N PRO A 427 -6.87 -24.61 0.88
CA PRO A 427 -6.42 -25.78 0.13
C PRO A 427 -5.57 -26.70 1.01
N GLN A 428 -5.93 -27.98 1.03
CA GLN A 428 -5.16 -29.02 1.69
C GLN A 428 -3.78 -29.17 1.03
N LYS A 429 -3.74 -29.09 -0.31
CA LYS A 429 -2.50 -29.22 -1.09
C LYS A 429 -2.55 -28.37 -2.35
N ILE A 430 -1.42 -27.74 -2.68
CA ILE A 430 -1.13 -27.13 -3.98
C ILE A 430 0.16 -27.75 -4.51
N THR A 431 0.10 -28.32 -5.72
CA THR A 431 1.28 -28.81 -6.43
C THR A 431 1.52 -28.02 -7.70
N LEU A 432 2.73 -27.50 -7.87
CA LEU A 432 3.16 -26.82 -9.09
C LEU A 432 4.06 -27.76 -9.90
N SER A 433 3.86 -27.86 -11.21
CA SER A 433 4.75 -28.65 -12.06
C SER A 433 4.92 -28.02 -13.43
N ALA A 434 6.16 -27.97 -13.89
CA ALA A 434 6.51 -27.64 -15.25
C ALA A 434 6.57 -28.91 -16.08
N SER A 435 5.99 -28.90 -17.28
CA SER A 435 6.19 -29.95 -18.25
C SER A 435 7.02 -29.42 -19.42
N GLY A 436 8.22 -29.96 -19.58
CA GLY A 436 9.11 -29.68 -20.72
C GLY A 436 8.83 -30.57 -21.93
N GLY A 437 7.77 -31.40 -21.91
CA GLY A 437 7.50 -32.41 -22.92
C GLY A 437 6.92 -31.86 -24.23
N VAL A 438 7.38 -32.41 -25.35
CA VAL A 438 6.75 -32.30 -26.68
C VAL A 438 5.37 -32.97 -26.61
N PRO A 439 4.29 -32.38 -27.17
CA PRO A 439 4.30 -31.31 -28.17
C PRO A 439 4.22 -29.87 -27.66
N ALA A 440 4.02 -29.61 -26.37
CA ALA A 440 3.95 -28.24 -25.86
C ALA A 440 4.38 -28.11 -24.39
N SER A 441 5.26 -27.14 -24.10
CA SER A 441 5.60 -26.78 -22.72
C SER A 441 4.39 -26.14 -22.03
N TYR A 442 4.06 -26.60 -20.83
CA TYR A 442 2.99 -26.03 -20.01
C TYR A 442 3.38 -25.93 -18.54
N GLN A 443 2.72 -25.01 -17.84
CA GLN A 443 2.72 -24.93 -16.39
C GLN A 443 1.44 -25.58 -15.88
N SER A 444 1.55 -26.53 -14.95
CA SER A 444 0.45 -27.21 -14.29
C SER A 444 0.31 -26.77 -12.84
N ILE A 445 -0.93 -26.68 -12.38
CA ILE A 445 -1.35 -26.32 -11.02
C ILE A 445 -2.36 -27.37 -10.58
N GLU A 446 -2.02 -28.15 -9.56
CA GLU A 446 -2.93 -29.11 -8.94
C GLU A 446 -3.36 -28.60 -7.57
N ILE A 447 -4.67 -28.59 -7.29
CA ILE A 447 -5.24 -28.11 -6.03
C ILE A 447 -6.12 -29.20 -5.44
N VAL A 448 -5.85 -29.56 -4.18
CA VAL A 448 -6.68 -30.46 -3.38
C VAL A 448 -7.36 -29.63 -2.29
N PRO A 449 -8.69 -29.45 -2.32
CA PRO A 449 -9.43 -28.68 -1.31
C PRO A 449 -9.58 -29.43 0.02
N THR A 450 -9.80 -28.72 1.13
CA THR A 450 -9.94 -29.31 2.48
C THR A 450 -11.32 -29.94 2.77
N VAL A 451 -12.36 -29.67 1.97
CA VAL A 451 -13.76 -29.93 2.38
C VAL A 451 -14.37 -31.23 1.83
N GLY A 452 -14.66 -32.18 2.74
CA GLY A 452 -16.00 -32.77 2.94
C GLY A 452 -16.67 -33.70 1.91
N SER A 453 -16.14 -33.93 0.70
CA SER A 453 -16.56 -35.03 -0.22
C SER A 453 -15.85 -35.02 -1.58
N LEU A 454 -15.21 -33.90 -1.96
CA LEU A 454 -14.44 -33.80 -3.20
C LEU A 454 -12.97 -34.16 -2.93
N THR A 455 -12.68 -35.46 -2.94
CA THR A 455 -11.29 -35.96 -2.91
C THR A 455 -10.54 -35.74 -4.22
N SER A 456 -11.26 -35.30 -5.26
CA SER A 456 -10.71 -35.17 -6.60
C SER A 456 -9.89 -33.89 -6.73
N PRO A 457 -8.60 -34.00 -7.11
CA PRO A 457 -7.77 -32.82 -7.37
C PRO A 457 -8.35 -32.02 -8.54
N ILE A 458 -8.31 -30.70 -8.41
CA ILE A 458 -8.56 -29.78 -9.52
C ILE A 458 -7.22 -29.54 -10.21
N ARG A 459 -7.11 -29.93 -11.48
CA ARG A 459 -5.91 -29.72 -12.28
C ARG A 459 -6.13 -28.67 -13.34
N LEU A 460 -5.30 -27.64 -13.30
CA LEU A 460 -5.26 -26.55 -14.25
C LEU A 460 -3.91 -26.58 -14.97
N ARG A 461 -3.86 -26.18 -16.24
CA ARG A 461 -2.59 -25.95 -16.94
C ARG A 461 -2.67 -24.80 -17.94
N TYR A 462 -1.60 -24.04 -18.11
CA TYR A 462 -1.51 -22.97 -19.11
C TYR A 462 -0.20 -23.04 -19.90
N GLY A 463 -0.26 -22.57 -21.15
CA GLY A 463 0.89 -22.44 -22.05
C GLY A 463 1.57 -21.06 -21.94
N GLN A 464 2.53 -20.81 -22.83
CA GLN A 464 3.23 -19.52 -22.91
C GLN A 464 2.29 -18.34 -23.25
N ASP A 465 1.18 -18.61 -23.92
CA ASP A 465 0.10 -17.67 -24.22
C ASP A 465 -0.80 -17.35 -23.00
N LYS A 466 -0.53 -17.99 -21.85
CA LYS A 466 -1.28 -17.87 -20.60
C LYS A 466 -2.74 -18.31 -20.68
N LYS A 467 -3.15 -18.97 -21.77
CA LYS A 467 -4.51 -19.51 -21.90
C LYS A 467 -4.70 -20.68 -20.95
N MET A 468 -5.76 -20.63 -20.16
CA MET A 468 -6.01 -21.60 -19.10
C MET A 468 -6.80 -22.81 -19.61
N PHE A 469 -6.39 -24.00 -19.21
CA PHE A 469 -7.10 -25.25 -19.46
C PHE A 469 -7.35 -25.99 -18.15
N ILE A 470 -8.45 -26.73 -18.07
CA ILE A 470 -8.88 -27.49 -16.90
C ILE A 470 -9.09 -28.97 -17.27
N GLU A 471 -8.71 -29.88 -16.37
CA GLU A 471 -8.92 -31.31 -16.55
C GLU A 471 -10.42 -31.65 -16.41
N THR A 472 -11.01 -32.31 -17.41
CA THR A 472 -12.47 -32.57 -17.46
C THR A 472 -12.92 -33.60 -16.43
N TYR A 473 -12.10 -34.63 -16.20
CA TYR A 473 -12.34 -35.67 -15.21
C TYR A 473 -11.08 -35.91 -14.38
N PRO A 474 -11.21 -36.13 -13.07
CA PRO A 474 -10.08 -36.39 -12.20
C PRO A 474 -9.22 -37.55 -12.74
N ASN A 475 -7.94 -37.29 -13.00
CA ASN A 475 -6.97 -38.27 -13.51
C ASN A 475 -7.19 -38.76 -14.96
N SER A 476 -8.01 -38.07 -15.76
CA SER A 476 -8.15 -38.39 -17.18
C SER A 476 -6.98 -37.92 -18.04
N ASN A 477 -6.21 -36.94 -17.57
CA ASN A 477 -5.24 -36.16 -18.35
C ASN A 477 -5.84 -35.50 -19.61
N VAL A 478 -7.18 -35.38 -19.68
CA VAL A 478 -7.89 -34.69 -20.76
C VAL A 478 -8.19 -33.28 -20.30
N PHE A 479 -7.58 -32.30 -20.96
CA PHE A 479 -7.76 -30.89 -20.64
C PHE A 479 -8.56 -30.17 -21.73
N VAL A 480 -9.51 -29.35 -21.31
CA VAL A 480 -10.34 -28.50 -22.17
C VAL A 480 -10.12 -27.03 -21.83
N ASN A 481 -10.54 -26.12 -22.71
CA ASN A 481 -10.49 -24.69 -22.46
C ASN A 481 -11.15 -24.36 -21.12
N ALA A 482 -10.56 -23.48 -20.32
CA ALA A 482 -11.13 -23.02 -19.07
C ALA A 482 -11.53 -21.54 -19.18
N ILE A 483 -12.66 -21.18 -18.59
CA ILE A 483 -13.10 -19.80 -18.45
C ILE A 483 -13.27 -19.45 -16.97
N LYS A 484 -13.08 -18.17 -16.65
CA LYS A 484 -13.25 -17.63 -15.31
C LYS A 484 -14.75 -17.63 -14.97
N SER A 485 -15.09 -18.12 -13.79
CA SER A 485 -16.46 -18.18 -13.30
C SER A 485 -16.50 -17.87 -11.81
N SER A 486 -17.39 -17.00 -11.38
CA SER A 486 -17.61 -16.72 -9.95
C SER A 486 -18.35 -17.85 -9.22
N ALA A 487 -18.84 -18.87 -9.93
CA ALA A 487 -19.69 -19.92 -9.37
C ALA A 487 -18.93 -21.09 -8.73
N THR A 488 -17.60 -21.14 -8.83
CA THR A 488 -16.79 -22.25 -8.30
C THR A 488 -15.77 -21.77 -7.28
N SER A 489 -15.38 -22.68 -6.39
CA SER A 489 -14.42 -22.39 -5.32
C SER A 489 -13.01 -22.08 -5.82
N THR A 490 -12.63 -22.49 -7.04
CA THR A 490 -11.36 -22.11 -7.73
C THR A 490 -11.52 -20.91 -8.66
N GLY A 491 -12.76 -20.60 -8.98
CA GLY A 491 -13.17 -19.61 -9.95
C GLY A 491 -12.91 -20.00 -11.42
N TRP A 492 -12.71 -21.28 -11.74
CA TRP A 492 -12.45 -21.76 -13.11
C TRP A 492 -13.34 -22.97 -13.44
N ILE A 493 -13.95 -22.95 -14.62
CA ILE A 493 -14.78 -24.05 -15.13
C ILE A 493 -14.38 -24.44 -16.55
N ALA A 494 -14.72 -25.67 -16.95
CA ALA A 494 -14.63 -26.08 -18.34
C ALA A 494 -15.51 -25.19 -19.22
N ALA A 495 -14.93 -24.67 -20.30
CA ALA A 495 -15.64 -23.86 -21.27
C ALA A 495 -16.50 -24.76 -22.18
N GLY A 496 -17.62 -24.23 -22.66
CA GLY A 496 -18.42 -24.89 -23.70
C GLY A 496 -17.64 -25.08 -24.99
N THR A 497 -18.07 -26.01 -25.84
CA THR A 497 -17.46 -26.26 -27.16
C THR A 497 -17.40 -24.96 -27.98
N GLY A 498 -16.21 -24.63 -28.51
CA GLY A 498 -15.99 -23.44 -29.33
C GLY A 498 -15.68 -22.15 -28.55
N VAL A 499 -15.81 -22.14 -27.22
CA VAL A 499 -15.46 -20.99 -26.38
C VAL A 499 -13.93 -20.91 -26.22
N GLN A 500 -13.36 -19.73 -26.41
CA GLN A 500 -11.93 -19.50 -26.20
C GLN A 500 -11.59 -19.51 -24.69
N PRO A 501 -10.43 -20.05 -24.29
CA PRO A 501 -10.02 -20.04 -22.90
C PRO A 501 -9.63 -18.62 -22.44
N ASP A 502 -9.89 -18.32 -21.17
CA ASP A 502 -9.46 -17.06 -20.55
C ASP A 502 -7.96 -17.10 -20.21
N VAL A 503 -7.41 -15.91 -19.96
CA VAL A 503 -6.00 -15.70 -19.65
C VAL A 503 -5.75 -15.75 -18.15
N PHE A 504 -4.79 -16.56 -17.73
CA PHE A 504 -4.31 -16.62 -16.35
C PHE A 504 -3.29 -15.52 -16.07
N ASN A 505 -3.46 -14.78 -14.98
CA ASN A 505 -2.57 -13.68 -14.61
C ASN A 505 -1.36 -14.09 -13.76
N GLY A 506 -1.22 -15.37 -13.37
CA GLY A 506 -0.13 -15.85 -12.52
C GLY A 506 -0.44 -15.87 -11.02
N MET A 507 -1.62 -15.41 -10.58
CA MET A 507 -1.98 -15.35 -9.16
C MET A 507 -2.70 -16.61 -8.68
N ILE A 508 -2.24 -17.18 -7.58
CA ILE A 508 -2.95 -18.21 -6.82
C ILE A 508 -3.13 -17.68 -5.40
N TYR A 509 -4.37 -17.48 -4.97
CA TYR A 509 -4.72 -16.99 -3.65
C TYR A 509 -5.50 -18.05 -2.87
N ALA A 510 -5.00 -18.38 -1.68
CA ALA A 510 -5.66 -19.19 -0.69
C ALA A 510 -6.29 -18.31 0.39
N ASP A 511 -7.63 -18.29 0.43
CA ASP A 511 -8.44 -17.70 1.50
C ASP A 511 -8.39 -18.66 2.70
N GLY A 512 -7.32 -18.53 3.49
CA GLY A 512 -6.98 -19.41 4.61
C GLY A 512 -5.54 -19.96 4.57
N ASP A 513 -5.33 -21.12 5.17
CA ASP A 513 -4.03 -21.81 5.24
C ASP A 513 -3.79 -22.66 3.98
N ILE A 514 -2.54 -22.76 3.52
CA ILE A 514 -2.12 -23.78 2.55
C ILE A 514 -1.47 -24.93 3.32
N GLY A 515 -2.17 -26.07 3.40
CA GLY A 515 -1.73 -27.23 4.18
C GLY A 515 -0.48 -27.92 3.63
N SER A 516 -0.23 -27.82 2.33
CA SER A 516 0.93 -28.40 1.64
C SER A 516 1.19 -27.67 0.33
N LEU A 517 2.38 -27.08 0.18
CA LEU A 517 2.88 -26.53 -1.08
C LEU A 517 4.13 -27.30 -1.49
N SER A 518 4.13 -27.82 -2.72
CA SER A 518 5.26 -28.56 -3.27
C SER A 518 5.34 -28.47 -4.79
N GLY A 519 6.52 -28.70 -5.34
CA GLY A 519 6.73 -29.02 -6.74
C GLY A 519 6.55 -30.53 -7.02
N PRO A 520 7.08 -31.03 -8.16
CA PRO A 520 7.10 -32.45 -8.45
C PRO A 520 7.87 -33.25 -7.40
N THR A 521 7.37 -34.44 -7.07
CA THR A 521 8.02 -35.38 -6.15
C THR A 521 9.45 -35.69 -6.62
N ARG A 522 10.40 -35.77 -5.69
CA ARG A 522 11.76 -36.24 -6.02
C ARG A 522 11.71 -37.69 -6.52
N LEU A 523 12.53 -38.01 -7.52
CA LEU A 523 12.63 -39.38 -8.06
C LEU A 523 13.14 -40.39 -7.02
N SER A 524 13.81 -39.94 -5.95
CA SER A 524 14.07 -40.78 -4.77
C SER A 524 14.04 -39.95 -3.48
N ALA A 525 13.43 -40.51 -2.43
CA ALA A 525 13.32 -39.88 -1.12
C ALA A 525 14.69 -39.76 -0.40
N ALA A 526 15.66 -40.62 -0.78
CA ALA A 526 17.00 -40.68 -0.22
C ALA A 526 18.05 -39.88 -1.03
N ALA A 527 17.68 -39.27 -2.17
CA ALA A 527 18.62 -38.43 -2.90
C ALA A 527 18.99 -37.21 -2.04
N THR A 528 20.24 -37.21 -1.57
CA THR A 528 20.93 -36.06 -1.00
C THR A 528 21.12 -34.96 -2.04
N THR A 529 20.99 -35.30 -3.33
CA THR A 529 21.07 -34.40 -4.47
C THR A 529 19.67 -33.94 -4.93
N ALA A 530 19.63 -32.68 -5.31
CA ALA A 530 18.48 -31.87 -5.69
C ALA A 530 17.69 -32.32 -6.95
N ASN A 531 17.42 -33.61 -7.14
CA ASN A 531 16.80 -34.19 -8.34
C ASN A 531 15.25 -34.11 -8.36
N GLY A 532 14.67 -33.07 -7.73
CA GLY A 532 13.25 -32.76 -7.89
C GLY A 532 12.98 -32.23 -9.30
N GLY A 533 11.84 -32.60 -9.88
CA GLY A 533 11.40 -32.03 -11.16
C GLY A 533 11.17 -30.52 -11.05
N ALA A 534 11.08 -29.85 -12.19
CA ALA A 534 10.81 -28.42 -12.23
C ALA A 534 9.36 -28.12 -11.82
N ALA A 535 9.16 -27.18 -10.91
CA ALA A 535 7.85 -26.70 -10.48
C ALA A 535 7.34 -25.54 -11.34
N ILE A 536 8.25 -24.69 -11.82
CA ILE A 536 7.93 -23.46 -12.56
C ILE A 536 8.54 -23.52 -13.96
N ALA A 537 7.68 -23.55 -14.98
CA ALA A 537 8.06 -23.62 -16.38
C ALA A 537 8.84 -22.38 -16.80
N LYS A 538 9.76 -22.49 -17.76
CA LYS A 538 10.69 -21.43 -18.21
C LYS A 538 10.05 -20.09 -18.58
N PHE A 539 8.76 -20.09 -18.93
CA PHE A 539 7.98 -18.91 -19.31
C PHE A 539 7.03 -18.42 -18.20
N ALA A 540 6.87 -19.18 -17.12
CA ALA A 540 5.81 -18.99 -16.13
C ALA A 540 6.21 -18.02 -15.03
N GLY A 541 5.40 -16.98 -14.83
CA GLY A 541 5.39 -16.21 -13.59
C GLY A 541 4.23 -16.70 -12.72
N ILE A 542 4.51 -17.13 -11.48
CA ILE A 542 3.48 -17.56 -10.52
C ILE A 542 3.73 -16.91 -9.16
N THR A 543 2.66 -16.42 -8.54
CA THR A 543 2.67 -16.06 -7.12
C THR A 543 1.62 -16.86 -6.39
N VAL A 544 2.05 -17.57 -5.35
CA VAL A 544 1.17 -18.26 -4.41
C VAL A 544 1.05 -17.41 -3.15
N VAL A 545 -0.18 -17.08 -2.78
CA VAL A 545 -0.50 -16.27 -1.62
C VAL A 545 -1.42 -17.05 -0.71
N SER A 546 -1.12 -17.11 0.59
CA SER A 546 -2.08 -17.54 1.59
C SER A 546 -2.48 -16.36 2.47
N GLN A 547 -3.76 -16.28 2.82
CA GLN A 547 -4.17 -15.38 3.87
C GLN A 547 -3.47 -15.78 5.17
N GLY A 548 -3.60 -17.05 5.55
CA GLY A 548 -2.93 -17.65 6.70
C GLY A 548 -1.51 -18.12 6.39
N SER A 549 -1.12 -19.27 6.94
CA SER A 549 0.21 -19.86 6.82
C SER A 549 0.32 -20.77 5.58
N THR A 550 1.53 -20.88 5.03
CA THR A 550 1.84 -21.86 3.98
C THR A 550 2.81 -22.90 4.50
N THR A 551 2.47 -24.19 4.38
CA THR A 551 3.38 -25.28 4.75
C THR A 551 4.09 -25.86 3.52
N LEU A 552 5.40 -25.69 3.43
CA LEU A 552 6.27 -26.28 2.42
C LEU A 552 6.53 -27.75 2.73
N THR A 553 6.16 -28.63 1.79
CA THR A 553 6.33 -30.09 1.92
C THR A 553 7.24 -30.67 0.84
N GLY A 554 7.70 -29.87 -0.11
CA GLY A 554 8.55 -30.31 -1.21
C GLY A 554 9.23 -29.15 -1.93
N ASP A 555 10.20 -29.48 -2.77
CA ASP A 555 10.97 -28.50 -3.54
C ASP A 555 10.07 -27.69 -4.49
N VAL A 556 10.37 -26.41 -4.71
CA VAL A 556 9.73 -25.60 -5.76
C VAL A 556 10.83 -25.04 -6.64
N LYS A 557 11.07 -25.66 -7.80
CA LYS A 557 12.24 -25.38 -8.64
C LYS A 557 11.89 -24.73 -9.97
N TYR A 558 12.78 -23.89 -10.45
CA TYR A 558 12.76 -23.36 -11.81
C TYR A 558 13.16 -24.43 -12.83
N GLU A 559 12.45 -24.51 -13.96
CA GLU A 559 12.82 -25.37 -15.10
C GLU A 559 14.18 -25.00 -15.67
N THR A 560 14.40 -23.69 -15.88
CA THR A 560 15.72 -23.16 -16.22
C THR A 560 16.23 -22.37 -15.02
N ARG A 561 17.28 -22.90 -14.40
CA ARG A 561 17.99 -22.25 -13.29
C ARG A 561 19.17 -21.46 -13.82
N CYS A 562 19.51 -20.38 -13.13
CA CYS A 562 20.82 -19.79 -13.34
C CYS A 562 21.91 -20.72 -12.78
N PRO A 563 23.01 -20.94 -13.52
CA PRO A 563 24.11 -21.80 -13.07
C PRO A 563 24.79 -21.31 -11.79
N SER A 564 24.78 -20.01 -11.55
CA SER A 564 25.26 -19.37 -10.33
C SER A 564 24.53 -18.04 -10.10
N ILE A 565 24.60 -17.52 -8.87
CA ILE A 565 24.05 -16.21 -8.48
C ILE A 565 24.56 -15.10 -9.41
N ARG A 566 25.83 -15.20 -9.84
CA ARG A 566 26.46 -14.22 -10.75
C ARG A 566 26.14 -14.49 -12.22
N ALA A 567 25.87 -15.74 -12.61
CA ALA A 567 25.63 -16.09 -14.02
C ALA A 567 24.26 -15.64 -14.55
N CYS A 568 23.28 -15.33 -13.69
CA CYS A 568 22.03 -14.70 -14.15
C CYS A 568 22.26 -13.33 -14.77
N THR A 569 23.39 -12.65 -14.54
CA THR A 569 23.58 -11.23 -14.90
C THR A 569 23.90 -10.98 -16.38
N SER A 570 24.20 -12.03 -17.15
CA SER A 570 24.50 -11.92 -18.58
C SER A 570 23.23 -11.62 -19.39
N LYS A 571 22.85 -10.34 -19.47
CA LYS A 571 21.84 -9.83 -20.39
C LYS A 571 22.40 -9.89 -21.82
N THR A 572 22.00 -10.86 -22.62
CA THR A 572 22.21 -10.78 -24.08
C THR A 572 21.17 -9.80 -24.62
N ASN A 573 21.59 -8.68 -25.23
CA ASN A 573 20.70 -7.61 -25.70
C ASN A 573 19.76 -7.00 -24.64
N GLY A 574 20.18 -6.96 -23.36
CA GLY A 574 19.39 -6.30 -22.31
C GLY A 574 18.20 -7.08 -21.77
N GLN A 575 17.95 -8.32 -22.23
CA GLN A 575 16.85 -9.16 -21.76
C GLN A 575 17.34 -10.50 -21.20
N TYR A 576 16.67 -10.99 -20.16
CA TYR A 576 16.80 -12.38 -19.73
C TYR A 576 15.89 -13.25 -20.60
N ASP A 577 16.47 -14.24 -21.29
CA ASP A 577 15.69 -15.22 -22.05
C ASP A 577 14.83 -16.11 -21.13
N ILE A 578 15.16 -16.14 -19.84
CA ILE A 578 14.49 -16.93 -18.82
C ILE A 578 13.53 -16.04 -18.02
N LYS A 579 12.23 -16.28 -18.16
CA LYS A 579 11.16 -15.48 -17.53
C LYS A 579 10.46 -16.18 -16.36
N ASN A 580 10.95 -17.36 -15.97
CA ASN A 580 10.36 -18.06 -14.85
C ASN A 580 10.65 -17.34 -13.54
N ILE A 581 9.60 -17.02 -12.82
CA ILE A 581 9.69 -16.27 -11.57
C ILE A 581 8.59 -16.72 -10.61
N PHE A 582 8.96 -17.00 -9.37
CA PHE A 582 8.06 -17.51 -8.35
C PHE A 582 8.04 -16.61 -7.12
N GLY A 583 6.84 -16.35 -6.62
CA GLY A 583 6.61 -15.66 -5.36
C GLY A 583 5.77 -16.51 -4.42
N LEU A 584 6.16 -16.56 -3.15
CA LEU A 584 5.39 -17.14 -2.06
C LEU A 584 5.14 -16.07 -1.00
N TYR A 585 3.87 -15.80 -0.67
CA TYR A 585 3.49 -14.80 0.33
C TYR A 585 2.45 -15.34 1.32
N SER A 586 2.77 -15.43 2.61
CA SER A 586 1.82 -15.78 3.67
C SER A 586 1.41 -14.53 4.45
N SER A 587 0.25 -13.94 4.17
CA SER A 587 -0.01 -12.54 4.52
C SER A 587 -0.23 -12.24 6.00
N THR A 588 -0.91 -13.13 6.72
CA THR A 588 -1.13 -13.04 8.16
C THR A 588 -0.61 -14.28 8.88
N GLY A 589 0.20 -15.10 8.20
CA GLY A 589 0.73 -16.35 8.72
C GLY A 589 2.22 -16.53 8.46
N ASP A 590 2.69 -17.74 8.75
CA ASP A 590 4.09 -18.14 8.65
C ASP A 590 4.33 -18.92 7.36
N VAL A 591 5.58 -18.96 6.92
CA VAL A 591 6.04 -19.99 5.97
C VAL A 591 6.64 -21.14 6.77
N ARG A 592 5.92 -22.25 6.82
CA ARG A 592 6.23 -23.42 7.65
C ARG A 592 6.99 -24.45 6.83
N LEU A 593 8.06 -25.03 7.36
CA LEU A 593 8.77 -26.16 6.77
C LEU A 593 8.25 -27.44 7.42
N ALA A 594 7.53 -28.27 6.67
CA ALA A 594 6.94 -29.48 7.24
C ALA A 594 8.01 -30.38 7.85
N TYR A 595 7.85 -30.73 9.11
CA TYR A 595 8.77 -31.57 9.85
C TYR A 595 8.02 -32.63 10.64
N ASN A 596 8.27 -33.90 10.33
CA ASN A 596 7.82 -35.02 11.15
C ASN A 596 9.04 -35.81 11.67
N PRO A 597 9.30 -35.84 13.00
CA PRO A 597 10.46 -36.51 13.58
C PRO A 597 10.39 -38.04 13.50
N THR A 598 9.19 -38.61 13.30
CA THR A 598 8.95 -40.07 13.32
C THR A 598 9.13 -40.73 11.96
N THR A 599 8.99 -39.98 10.86
CA THR A 599 9.10 -40.50 9.49
C THR A 599 10.26 -39.84 8.75
N LEU A 600 11.35 -40.57 8.55
CA LEU A 600 12.53 -40.09 7.80
C LEU A 600 12.30 -40.01 6.28
N ASN A 601 11.25 -40.66 5.76
CA ASN A 601 10.90 -40.62 4.35
C ASN A 601 9.98 -39.43 4.07
N GLN A 602 10.17 -38.76 2.92
CA GLN A 602 9.26 -37.73 2.42
C GLN A 602 7.87 -38.33 2.28
N ASN A 603 6.92 -37.85 3.07
CA ASN A 603 5.52 -38.22 2.90
C ASN A 603 4.87 -37.20 1.97
N THR A 604 4.46 -37.67 0.80
CA THR A 604 3.75 -36.92 -0.24
C THR A 604 2.26 -36.66 0.08
N ALA A 605 1.80 -37.17 1.23
CA ALA A 605 0.41 -37.09 1.67
C ALA A 605 0.19 -35.85 2.55
N PRO A 606 -0.84 -35.04 2.28
CA PRO A 606 -1.19 -33.89 3.09
C PRO A 606 -1.68 -34.30 4.50
N GLY A 607 -1.30 -33.53 5.53
CA GLY A 607 -1.73 -33.74 6.93
C GLY A 607 -0.58 -33.89 7.93
N ALA A 608 -0.88 -34.41 9.14
CA ALA A 608 0.05 -34.51 10.27
C ALA A 608 1.30 -35.39 10.02
N SER A 609 1.31 -36.15 8.93
CA SER A 609 2.43 -37.00 8.51
C SER A 609 3.35 -36.35 7.46
N ALA A 610 3.01 -35.17 6.92
CA ALA A 610 3.80 -34.54 5.88
C ALA A 610 5.21 -34.17 6.38
N ASN A 611 6.24 -34.43 5.57
CA ASN A 611 7.63 -34.14 5.91
C ASN A 611 8.35 -33.58 4.69
N ALA A 612 8.98 -32.41 4.83
CA ALA A 612 9.78 -31.81 3.77
C ALA A 612 11.04 -32.66 3.49
N PRO A 613 11.51 -32.73 2.23
CA PRO A 613 12.78 -33.35 1.88
C PRO A 613 13.93 -32.71 2.65
N LYS A 614 14.87 -33.50 3.16
CA LYS A 614 16.21 -32.98 3.52
C LYS A 614 16.78 -32.17 2.34
N ASN A 615 17.41 -31.04 2.65
CA ASN A 615 17.91 -30.08 1.66
C ASN A 615 16.78 -29.49 0.79
N LEU A 616 15.76 -28.89 1.40
CA LEU A 616 14.63 -28.29 0.72
C LEU A 616 15.10 -27.11 -0.15
N GLU A 617 14.74 -27.10 -1.43
CA GLU A 617 15.10 -26.02 -2.35
C GLU A 617 13.86 -25.30 -2.87
N ILE A 618 13.85 -23.98 -2.72
CA ILE A 618 12.84 -23.07 -3.24
C ILE A 618 13.54 -22.07 -4.18
N ASP A 619 13.23 -22.11 -5.45
CA ASP A 619 13.64 -21.08 -6.41
C ASP A 619 12.51 -20.06 -6.51
N GLY A 620 12.68 -18.89 -5.88
CA GLY A 620 11.70 -17.81 -5.82
C GLY A 620 11.87 -16.90 -4.62
N PHE A 621 10.97 -15.91 -4.55
CA PHE A 621 10.90 -14.93 -3.47
C PHE A 621 9.91 -15.42 -2.41
N VAL A 622 10.34 -15.49 -1.16
CA VAL A 622 9.54 -16.01 -0.06
C VAL A 622 9.32 -14.91 0.97
N MET A 623 8.05 -14.67 1.32
CA MET A 623 7.63 -13.63 2.24
C MET A 623 6.64 -14.16 3.26
N ALA A 624 6.92 -13.95 4.53
CA ALA A 624 5.98 -14.21 5.63
C ALA A 624 5.54 -12.87 6.22
N GLY A 625 4.23 -12.62 6.29
CA GLY A 625 3.65 -11.38 6.80
C GLY A 625 3.67 -11.29 8.32
N ARG A 626 3.59 -12.43 9.03
CA ARG A 626 4.02 -12.53 10.44
C ARG A 626 5.53 -12.72 10.60
N GLY A 627 6.21 -12.95 9.48
CA GLY A 627 7.65 -12.91 9.41
C GLY A 627 8.43 -14.13 9.86
N HIS A 628 7.76 -15.26 10.08
CA HIS A 628 8.45 -16.49 10.45
C HIS A 628 8.57 -17.44 9.26
N ILE A 629 9.81 -17.82 8.95
CA ILE A 629 10.12 -18.99 8.12
C ILE A 629 10.67 -20.05 9.08
N ILE A 630 9.86 -21.04 9.43
CA ILE A 630 10.15 -21.91 10.57
C ILE A 630 9.82 -23.36 10.31
N PRO A 631 10.57 -24.32 10.87
CA PRO A 631 10.12 -25.70 10.92
C PRO A 631 8.77 -25.81 11.64
N TYR A 632 7.96 -26.79 11.28
CA TYR A 632 6.62 -26.98 11.81
C TYR A 632 6.28 -28.46 11.94
N ASN A 633 5.91 -28.89 13.14
CA ASN A 633 5.44 -30.23 13.41
C ASN A 633 3.95 -30.23 13.79
N ALA A 634 3.09 -30.50 12.82
CA ALA A 634 1.65 -30.58 13.02
C ALA A 634 1.20 -31.64 14.06
N SER A 635 2.06 -32.62 14.39
CA SER A 635 1.74 -33.71 15.32
C SER A 635 2.17 -33.44 16.77
N ALA A 636 2.94 -32.37 17.03
CA ALA A 636 3.42 -32.06 18.37
C ALA A 636 2.40 -31.26 19.17
N SER A 637 2.34 -31.48 20.49
CA SER A 637 1.53 -30.68 21.43
C SER A 637 1.90 -29.20 21.42
N ASN A 638 3.17 -28.90 21.13
CA ASN A 638 3.62 -27.59 20.69
C ASN A 638 4.22 -27.75 19.28
N PRO A 639 3.58 -27.23 18.23
CA PRO A 639 4.03 -27.43 16.84
C PRO A 639 5.38 -26.77 16.53
N TYR A 640 5.87 -25.92 17.43
CA TYR A 640 7.15 -25.25 17.38
C TYR A 640 8.18 -25.81 18.37
N ASP A 641 7.79 -26.77 19.22
CA ASP A 641 8.71 -27.46 20.12
C ASP A 641 9.38 -28.62 19.39
N PHE A 642 10.68 -28.47 19.13
CA PHE A 642 11.49 -29.49 18.47
C PHE A 642 12.12 -30.49 19.43
N GLY A 643 11.72 -30.49 20.70
CA GLY A 643 12.18 -31.41 21.72
C GLY A 643 13.60 -31.07 22.19
N SER A 644 13.75 -30.83 23.48
CA SER A 644 15.06 -30.63 24.14
C SER A 644 15.92 -31.91 24.21
N SER A 645 15.38 -33.07 23.82
CA SER A 645 16.00 -34.39 24.03
C SER A 645 16.95 -34.83 22.90
N GLY A 646 18.23 -34.50 23.07
CA GLY A 646 19.35 -35.45 22.94
C GLY A 646 19.88 -35.86 21.56
N ASN A 647 19.05 -36.05 20.53
CA ASN A 647 19.55 -36.61 19.26
C ASN A 647 19.64 -35.54 18.17
N GLY A 648 20.85 -34.99 17.98
CA GLY A 648 21.22 -34.00 16.96
C GLY A 648 20.99 -34.49 15.53
N ARG A 649 19.73 -34.56 15.11
CA ARG A 649 19.37 -34.88 13.74
C ARG A 649 19.44 -33.59 12.95
N ASP A 650 20.50 -33.51 12.14
CA ASP A 650 20.59 -32.58 11.02
C ASP A 650 19.31 -32.65 10.18
N LYS A 651 18.57 -31.53 10.17
CA LYS A 651 17.31 -31.39 9.41
C LYS A 651 17.59 -31.10 7.93
N GLY A 652 18.84 -30.79 7.57
CA GLY A 652 19.28 -30.41 6.24
C GLY A 652 19.32 -28.89 6.05
N THR A 653 19.46 -28.46 4.80
CA THR A 653 19.53 -27.04 4.43
C THR A 653 18.26 -26.56 3.72
N LEU A 654 17.67 -25.43 4.14
CA LEU A 654 16.72 -24.68 3.33
C LEU A 654 17.51 -23.77 2.40
N THR A 655 17.38 -23.96 1.09
CA THR A 655 17.97 -23.07 0.09
C THR A 655 16.87 -22.28 -0.60
N VAL A 656 16.92 -20.96 -0.52
CA VAL A 656 15.99 -20.07 -1.24
C VAL A 656 16.77 -19.29 -2.31
N ARG A 657 16.40 -19.41 -3.59
CA ARG A 657 17.02 -18.70 -4.72
C ARG A 657 16.07 -17.65 -5.30
N GLY A 658 16.11 -16.45 -4.75
CA GLY A 658 15.25 -15.31 -5.08
C GLY A 658 15.50 -14.20 -4.08
N GLY A 659 14.85 -14.35 -2.94
CA GLY A 659 15.04 -13.51 -1.78
C GLY A 659 14.12 -13.96 -0.65
N ALA A 660 14.48 -13.66 0.59
CA ALA A 660 13.68 -13.97 1.76
C ALA A 660 13.30 -12.71 2.54
N ILE A 661 12.01 -12.55 2.81
CA ILE A 661 11.44 -11.38 3.47
C ILE A 661 10.75 -11.86 4.75
N LYS A 662 11.35 -11.53 5.90
CA LYS A 662 10.97 -12.03 7.23
C LYS A 662 10.93 -10.89 8.27
N ASP A 663 10.19 -11.08 9.36
CA ASP A 663 10.03 -10.08 10.46
C ASP A 663 11.07 -10.31 11.55
N GLU A 664 11.49 -11.55 11.74
CA GLU A 664 12.54 -11.92 12.68
C GLU A 664 13.54 -12.87 12.01
N ASP A 665 14.79 -12.87 12.50
CA ASP A 665 15.59 -14.10 12.50
C ASP A 665 14.88 -15.11 13.39
N ALA A 666 13.77 -15.68 12.89
CA ALA A 666 13.14 -16.82 13.52
C ALA A 666 14.25 -17.85 13.63
N ILE A 667 14.67 -18.09 14.88
CA ILE A 667 15.89 -18.80 15.20
C ILE A 667 15.73 -20.26 14.75
N VAL A 668 16.00 -20.52 13.49
CA VAL A 668 16.47 -21.81 13.02
C VAL A 668 17.97 -21.81 13.33
N LYS A 669 18.29 -21.87 14.63
CA LYS A 669 19.66 -21.69 15.14
C LYS A 669 20.61 -22.62 14.38
N SER A 670 21.74 -22.05 13.94
CA SER A 670 22.97 -22.77 13.61
C SER A 670 23.54 -23.42 14.87
N GLY A 671 22.84 -24.46 15.31
CA GLY A 671 23.26 -25.46 16.27
C GLY A 671 22.80 -26.82 15.73
N SER A 672 23.20 -27.90 16.39
CA SER A 672 23.01 -29.29 15.95
C SER A 672 21.54 -29.78 15.83
N ARG A 673 20.53 -28.88 15.77
CA ARG A 673 19.09 -29.20 15.90
C ARG A 673 18.14 -28.40 14.97
N GLY A 674 18.63 -27.67 13.97
CA GLY A 674 17.85 -26.82 13.04
C GLY A 674 18.05 -27.15 11.55
N TRP A 675 17.33 -26.45 10.66
CA TRP A 675 17.72 -26.32 9.25
C TRP A 675 18.80 -25.25 9.13
N SER A 676 19.83 -25.45 8.30
CA SER A 676 20.66 -24.32 7.86
C SER A 676 19.92 -23.54 6.78
N GLU A 677 20.10 -22.22 6.72
CA GLU A 677 19.45 -21.36 5.72
C GLU A 677 20.50 -20.81 4.75
N ASN A 678 20.28 -21.00 3.46
CA ASN A 678 21.10 -20.41 2.40
C ASN A 678 20.20 -19.53 1.52
N TYR A 679 20.42 -18.22 1.57
CA TYR A 679 19.69 -17.25 0.77
C TYR A 679 20.51 -16.79 -0.43
N TYR A 680 20.01 -17.14 -1.61
CA TYR A 680 20.58 -16.76 -2.88
C TYR A 680 19.76 -15.67 -3.54
N PHE A 681 20.38 -14.53 -3.89
CA PHE A 681 19.67 -13.48 -4.61
C PHE A 681 19.48 -13.87 -6.07
N ASP A 682 18.25 -13.76 -6.56
CA ASP A 682 17.96 -13.85 -7.99
C ASP A 682 17.94 -12.46 -8.57
N ALA A 683 18.99 -12.12 -9.33
CA ALA A 683 19.13 -10.82 -9.96
C ALA A 683 17.95 -10.45 -10.88
N ARG A 684 17.16 -11.43 -11.35
CA ARG A 684 15.94 -11.14 -12.12
C ARG A 684 14.91 -10.38 -11.30
N GLY A 685 14.94 -10.49 -9.97
CA GLY A 685 14.08 -9.75 -9.03
C GLY A 685 14.17 -8.23 -9.13
N THR A 686 15.24 -7.70 -9.74
CA THR A 686 15.41 -6.25 -9.99
C THR A 686 14.62 -5.78 -11.21
N ASP A 687 14.51 -6.62 -12.25
CA ASP A 687 13.86 -6.29 -13.53
C ASP A 687 12.44 -6.89 -13.63
N TYR A 688 12.20 -8.00 -12.93
CA TYR A 688 10.99 -8.79 -12.96
C TYR A 688 10.54 -9.11 -11.53
N SER A 689 9.24 -9.01 -11.29
CA SER A 689 8.63 -9.45 -10.04
C SER A 689 7.66 -10.60 -10.31
N PRO A 690 7.50 -11.57 -9.39
CA PRO A 690 6.38 -12.49 -9.47
C PRO A 690 5.07 -11.71 -9.62
N PRO A 691 4.13 -12.14 -10.48
CA PRO A 691 2.89 -11.41 -10.72
C PRO A 691 2.18 -11.09 -9.40
N GLY A 692 1.76 -9.85 -9.17
CA GLY A 692 1.03 -9.45 -7.96
C GLY A 692 1.75 -9.70 -6.63
N PHE A 693 3.06 -9.98 -6.62
CA PHE A 693 3.85 -10.05 -5.40
C PHE A 693 3.80 -8.72 -4.67
N PRO A 694 3.81 -8.71 -3.32
CA PRO A 694 3.76 -7.45 -2.60
C PRO A 694 4.92 -6.53 -2.98
N THR A 695 4.61 -5.26 -3.16
CA THR A 695 5.61 -4.20 -3.36
C THR A 695 5.94 -3.55 -2.02
N THR A 696 7.13 -2.98 -1.89
CA THR A 696 7.39 -2.14 -0.73
C THR A 696 6.55 -0.87 -0.79
N SER A 697 6.10 -0.47 0.37
CA SER A 697 5.57 0.86 0.60
C SER A 697 6.48 1.55 1.60
N VAL A 698 7.19 2.58 1.17
CA VAL A 698 7.80 3.52 2.09
C VAL A 698 6.67 4.23 2.80
N GLY A 699 6.58 4.10 4.12
CA GLY A 699 5.55 4.78 4.89
C GLY A 699 6.12 5.44 6.13
N VAL A 700 5.38 6.43 6.62
CA VAL A 700 5.60 7.00 7.95
C VAL A 700 5.09 5.96 8.97
N PRO A 701 5.86 5.60 10.02
CA PRO A 701 5.40 4.67 11.04
C PRO A 701 4.00 5.05 11.56
N GLY A 702 3.05 4.12 11.47
CA GLY A 702 1.67 4.31 11.97
C GLY A 702 0.61 4.74 10.95
N VAL A 703 0.93 4.84 9.65
CA VAL A 703 -0.06 5.16 8.59
C VAL A 703 -0.08 4.04 7.55
N ASP A 704 -1.23 3.37 7.38
CA ASP A 704 -1.43 2.29 6.41
C ASP A 704 -1.25 2.79 4.95
N PRO A 705 -0.23 2.30 4.22
CA PRO A 705 0.06 2.71 2.86
C PRO A 705 -0.55 1.77 1.79
N THR A 706 -1.25 0.69 2.15
CA THR A 706 -1.58 -0.42 1.23
C THR A 706 -2.76 -0.18 0.29
N ASN A 707 -3.37 1.00 0.37
CA ASN A 707 -4.44 1.41 -0.53
C ASN A 707 -3.82 2.07 -1.78
N SER A 708 -3.26 1.24 -2.67
CA SER A 708 -2.71 1.64 -3.97
C SER A 708 -3.74 1.64 -5.12
N THR A 709 -5.03 1.53 -4.78
CA THR A 709 -6.05 2.20 -5.59
C THR A 709 -6.01 3.69 -5.26
N LEU A 710 -6.40 4.55 -6.20
CA LEU A 710 -6.63 5.96 -5.94
C LEU A 710 -7.56 6.13 -4.73
N VAL A 711 -7.00 6.41 -3.57
CA VAL A 711 -7.77 6.60 -2.35
C VAL A 711 -7.82 8.07 -2.08
N ALA A 712 -8.94 8.65 -2.49
CA ALA A 712 -9.40 9.88 -1.89
C ALA A 712 -10.22 9.52 -0.67
N ASP A 713 -9.70 9.83 0.51
CA ASP A 713 -10.44 9.76 1.74
C ASP A 713 -11.31 11.03 1.85
N TRP A 714 -12.63 10.87 1.86
CA TRP A 714 -13.58 11.97 2.04
C TRP A 714 -14.29 11.76 3.38
N GLN A 715 -13.91 12.55 4.38
CA GLN A 715 -14.70 12.69 5.60
C GLN A 715 -15.51 14.00 5.53
N PRO A 716 -16.78 13.95 5.11
CA PRO A 716 -17.67 15.10 5.21
C PRO A 716 -18.05 15.33 6.67
N ALA A 717 -17.33 16.20 7.36
CA ALA A 717 -17.83 16.79 8.60
C ALA A 717 -18.67 18.03 8.23
N LEU A 718 -19.86 17.83 7.67
CA LEU A 718 -20.86 18.89 7.60
C LEU A 718 -21.62 18.90 8.93
N GLY A 719 -21.14 19.71 9.88
CA GLY A 719 -21.91 20.08 11.07
C GLY A 719 -21.14 20.03 12.39
N LYS A 720 -20.66 21.19 12.86
CA LYS A 720 -20.62 21.54 14.29
C LYS A 720 -20.93 23.03 14.45
N THR A 721 -21.83 23.32 15.37
CA THR A 721 -22.31 24.64 15.80
C THR A 721 -21.17 25.56 16.24
N ASN A 722 -21.23 26.83 15.83
CA ASN A 722 -20.41 27.89 16.42
C ASN A 722 -20.77 28.08 17.91
N PRO A 723 -19.79 28.32 18.79
CA PRO A 723 -20.03 28.59 20.21
C PRO A 723 -20.59 29.99 20.51
N ASP A 724 -20.87 30.83 19.49
CA ASP A 724 -21.28 32.23 19.67
C ASP A 724 -22.79 32.48 19.50
N GLY A 725 -23.61 31.46 19.26
CA GLY A 725 -25.07 31.57 19.23
C GLY A 725 -25.65 32.43 18.10
N THR A 726 -24.85 32.79 17.09
CA THR A 726 -25.38 33.47 15.90
C THR A 726 -26.08 32.46 14.98
N GLN A 727 -27.39 32.65 14.74
CA GLN A 727 -28.16 31.83 13.79
C GLN A 727 -27.69 32.10 12.35
N SER A 728 -26.70 31.34 11.90
CA SER A 728 -26.61 30.95 10.49
C SER A 728 -27.74 29.96 10.24
N THR A 729 -28.57 30.17 9.21
CA THR A 729 -29.45 29.11 8.71
C THR A 729 -28.58 28.08 8.00
N ASP A 730 -27.90 27.24 8.78
CA ASP A 730 -27.14 26.10 8.29
C ASP A 730 -28.15 25.00 7.93
N VAL A 731 -28.27 24.72 6.63
CA VAL A 731 -29.15 23.69 6.10
C VAL A 731 -28.48 22.33 6.34
N ASP A 732 -29.00 21.54 7.27
CA ASP A 732 -28.65 20.14 7.43
C ASP A 732 -29.22 19.33 6.26
N PHE A 733 -28.35 18.83 5.39
CA PHE A 733 -28.73 18.10 4.18
C PHE A 733 -29.37 16.72 4.46
N THR A 734 -29.33 16.25 5.70
CA THR A 734 -29.98 15.00 6.11
C THR A 734 -31.51 15.13 6.02
N LEU A 735 -32.05 16.31 6.36
CA LEU A 735 -33.49 16.61 6.34
C LEU A 735 -34.08 16.78 4.94
N MET A 736 -33.28 17.13 3.92
CA MET A 736 -33.78 17.27 2.53
C MET A 736 -34.10 15.93 1.85
N ASN A 737 -33.49 14.82 2.28
CA ASN A 737 -33.81 13.49 1.76
C ASN A 737 -35.12 12.94 2.34
N GLU A 738 -35.46 13.27 3.59
CA GLU A 738 -36.75 12.92 4.21
C GLU A 738 -37.90 13.71 3.56
N PHE A 739 -37.70 14.98 3.24
CA PHE A 739 -38.71 15.82 2.56
C PHE A 739 -39.04 15.39 1.11
N ARG A 740 -38.17 14.62 0.44
CA ARG A 740 -38.47 14.03 -0.88
C ARG A 740 -39.28 12.75 -0.80
N GLN A 741 -39.19 11.99 0.29
CA GLN A 741 -40.02 10.78 0.46
C GLN A 741 -41.46 11.14 0.86
N GLU A 742 -41.67 12.23 1.61
CA GLU A 742 -43.01 12.66 2.05
C GLU A 742 -43.86 13.35 0.97
N LYS A 743 -43.30 13.64 -0.21
CA LYS A 743 -44.03 14.21 -1.37
C LYS A 743 -44.25 13.23 -2.52
N ALA A 744 -43.73 12.01 -2.39
CA ALA A 744 -43.98 10.90 -3.31
C ALA A 744 -45.05 9.92 -2.79
N GLN A 745 -45.66 10.24 -1.65
CA GLN A 745 -47.00 9.81 -1.23
C GLN A 745 -47.95 11.00 -1.36
#